data_AF-A0A538HQZ1-F1
#
_entry.id   AF-A0A538HQZ1-F1
#
_cell.length_a   1.000
_cell.length_b   1.000
_cell.length_c   1.000
_cell.angle_alpha   90.00
_cell.angle_beta   90.00
_cell.angle_gamma   90.00
#
_symmetry.space_group_name_H-M   'P 1'
#
loop_
_entity.id
_entity.type
_entity.pdbx_description
1 polymer ?
#
loop_
_entity_poly.entity_id
_entity_poly.type
_entity_poly.pdbx_seq_one_letter_code
_entity_poly.pdbx_strand_id
1 'polypeptide(L)'
;MEGRYEDVWVLVDEDDDLETWNDEAELDVVGSPGVRLDGHARASGRVRYTVDIRPPGMLETAVLRSPVAHGRVSGLDVDAARGLPGVRAVLGPDSELSLSTREQLLVGEPVFAGQPIAVVAADARRHAEAALAALALEIEALPHIVDPEAALHDQRFTKDPEEESRGDVEAALEAAEVRVELELETPAHLQTPLEPHAAVALWDGDRLTAYVSTQGMFAARDELAEAFGLRADQVRVISEYVGGGFGAKQGAGWEALVAAELARLTGRPVRLVNDRHGEQLAGGRRAWTRQSVRLGARRDGTLVAVDADALVAMGQGGWVMPVLEPALTLYEVANARAMTFPLKTNLRSQNAFRAPGVMEGVTVFEQAVDELALALDLDPLELRRRNHVDRDQGSGLPYSSKALLACYDRAAKLADWENRDRLRELQPDGLLRGMGCATQIWWGGGGPPSHATVRLDAAGHAQVVTGIQDIGTGTLTSAAIVAAEELGLTLDHVTVVGGDTKPNVYGPVAGGSQTTPSVMPAVRSAAAKVRRTLLQLASDVFEIAADDLSVRGGRIRSHDGALDVDVIEVTGKLGDATIDGSGSRGPNPDGFRVHTFGCQIAQVAVDAGTGEIRVERIVAVHDVGRVVNPLLASSQVEGGVLQGMAFALTEELVVDPTTGVPVNATLDDYKVPTIADTPEIVVDFADVPDLNLPNVGAKGLGEPPIIPTAAAIANAFAHATGRRCRALPMTRARVLETLA
;
A
#
# COMPACT_ATOMS: atom_id res chain seq x y z
N MET A 1 -28.61 -12.31 -21.81
CA MET A 1 -27.99 -13.62 -21.56
C MET A 1 -27.65 -13.64 -20.09
N GLU A 2 -28.31 -14.47 -19.31
CA GLU A 2 -28.03 -14.67 -17.89
C GLU A 2 -26.57 -15.12 -17.74
N GLY A 3 -25.79 -14.41 -16.93
CA GLY A 3 -24.37 -14.70 -16.74
C GLY A 3 -24.20 -16.09 -16.12
N ARG A 4 -23.51 -16.98 -16.84
CA ARG A 4 -22.99 -18.21 -16.28
C ARG A 4 -21.72 -17.86 -15.51
N TYR A 5 -21.80 -17.93 -14.18
CA TYR A 5 -20.63 -18.08 -13.33
C TYR A 5 -20.28 -19.57 -13.30
N GLU A 6 -18.99 -19.89 -13.43
CA GLU A 6 -18.48 -21.25 -13.33
C GLU A 6 -17.45 -21.27 -12.19
N ASP A 7 -17.79 -21.96 -11.10
CA ASP A 7 -16.87 -22.20 -10.00
C ASP A 7 -15.83 -23.23 -10.47
N VAL A 8 -14.63 -22.76 -10.80
CA VAL A 8 -13.52 -23.64 -11.15
C VAL A 8 -12.79 -24.04 -9.88
N TRP A 9 -13.09 -25.25 -9.39
CA TRP A 9 -12.31 -25.90 -8.35
C TRP A 9 -10.99 -26.39 -8.95
N VAL A 10 -9.88 -25.73 -8.60
CA VAL A 10 -8.55 -26.26 -8.88
C VAL A 10 -8.23 -27.25 -7.76
N LEU A 11 -8.31 -28.55 -8.06
CA LEU A 11 -7.71 -29.59 -7.24
C LEU A 11 -6.21 -29.30 -7.13
N VAL A 12 -5.76 -28.92 -5.94
CA VAL A 12 -4.35 -28.99 -5.56
C VAL A 12 -4.12 -30.44 -5.15
N ASP A 13 -3.20 -31.13 -5.82
CA ASP A 13 -2.78 -32.47 -5.37
C ASP A 13 -2.27 -32.37 -3.93
N GLU A 14 -2.85 -33.15 -3.01
CA GLU A 14 -2.45 -33.20 -1.58
C GLU A 14 -0.97 -33.60 -1.40
N ASP A 15 -0.36 -34.22 -2.42
CA ASP A 15 1.06 -34.62 -2.45
C ASP A 15 2.07 -33.45 -2.67
N ASP A 16 1.58 -32.22 -2.91
CA ASP A 16 2.41 -31.03 -3.16
C ASP A 16 2.43 -30.00 -2.01
N ASP A 17 1.80 -30.28 -0.87
CA ASP A 17 1.78 -29.38 0.27
C ASP A 17 3.14 -29.33 0.99
N LEU A 18 3.79 -28.18 0.91
CA LEU A 18 5.05 -27.91 1.60
C LEU A 18 4.78 -27.44 3.03
N GLU A 19 5.48 -28.04 3.99
CA GLU A 19 5.51 -27.55 5.36
C GLU A 19 6.10 -26.13 5.44
N THR A 20 5.57 -25.33 6.35
CA THR A 20 6.06 -23.98 6.60
C THR A 20 7.45 -24.03 7.25
N TRP A 21 8.36 -23.17 6.77
CA TRP A 21 9.66 -22.99 7.41
C TRP A 21 9.47 -22.49 8.85
N ASN A 22 9.75 -23.37 9.82
CA ASN A 22 9.66 -23.07 11.24
C ASN A 22 10.93 -22.36 11.76
N ASP A 23 10.95 -22.00 13.04
CA ASP A 23 12.09 -21.31 13.67
C ASP A 23 13.41 -22.10 13.66
N GLU A 24 13.34 -23.42 13.50
CA GLU A 24 14.48 -24.32 13.49
C GLU A 24 15.02 -24.58 12.07
N ALA A 25 14.34 -24.08 11.03
CA ALA A 25 14.75 -24.26 9.64
C ALA A 25 16.14 -23.65 9.40
N GLU A 26 17.08 -24.46 8.91
CA GLU A 26 18.39 -23.99 8.48
C GLU A 26 18.29 -23.32 7.10
N LEU A 27 18.14 -21.99 7.10
CA LEU A 27 18.03 -21.17 5.88
C LEU A 27 19.34 -20.43 5.60
N ASP A 28 19.76 -20.39 4.33
CA ASP A 28 21.02 -19.73 3.92
C ASP A 28 20.81 -18.33 3.35
N VAL A 29 19.74 -18.15 2.57
CA VAL A 29 19.43 -16.96 1.77
C VAL A 29 18.26 -16.19 2.38
N VAL A 30 17.17 -16.88 2.72
CA VAL A 30 15.99 -16.29 3.40
C VAL A 30 16.37 -15.86 4.81
N GLY A 31 15.96 -14.66 5.22
CA GLY A 31 16.31 -14.08 6.53
C GLY A 31 17.70 -13.41 6.56
N SER A 32 18.53 -13.60 5.52
CA SER A 32 19.81 -12.91 5.36
C SER A 32 19.64 -11.58 4.61
N PRO A 33 20.41 -10.53 4.96
CA PRO A 33 20.33 -9.24 4.27
C PRO A 33 20.86 -9.36 2.82
N GLY A 34 19.95 -9.37 1.85
CA GLY A 34 20.26 -9.44 0.42
C GLY A 34 20.13 -8.08 -0.26
N VAL A 35 21.13 -7.69 -1.06
CA VAL A 35 21.05 -6.47 -1.89
C VAL A 35 20.03 -6.67 -3.01
N ARG A 36 19.32 -5.59 -3.38
CA ARG A 36 18.40 -5.57 -4.51
C ARG A 36 19.06 -5.99 -5.82
N LEU A 37 18.47 -6.97 -6.52
CA LEU A 37 18.93 -7.41 -7.84
C LEU A 37 18.88 -6.29 -8.89
N ASP A 38 17.88 -5.42 -8.80
CA ASP A 38 17.69 -4.27 -9.68
C ASP A 38 18.43 -3.01 -9.21
N GLY A 39 19.15 -3.05 -8.08
CA GLY A 39 19.75 -1.87 -7.43
C GLY A 39 20.73 -1.11 -8.32
N HIS A 40 21.67 -1.82 -8.96
CA HIS A 40 22.62 -1.20 -9.89
C HIS A 40 21.91 -0.62 -11.13
N ALA A 41 20.91 -1.32 -11.67
CA ALA A 41 20.16 -0.86 -12.84
C ALA A 41 19.36 0.40 -12.52
N ARG A 42 18.80 0.53 -11.31
CA ARG A 42 18.14 1.76 -10.84
C ARG A 42 19.13 2.91 -10.68
N ALA A 43 20.23 2.68 -9.96
CA ALA A 43 21.24 3.71 -9.69
C ALA A 43 21.90 4.25 -10.97
N SER A 44 22.02 3.42 -12.01
CA SER A 44 22.59 3.79 -13.31
C SER A 44 21.57 4.30 -14.33
N GLY A 45 20.29 4.44 -13.97
CA GLY A 45 19.23 4.92 -14.87
C GLY A 45 18.90 3.95 -16.02
N ARG A 46 19.18 2.65 -15.86
CA ARG A 46 18.90 1.60 -16.86
C ARG A 46 17.53 0.97 -16.72
N VAL A 47 16.95 1.01 -15.52
CA VAL A 47 15.56 0.65 -15.30
C VAL A 47 14.66 1.61 -16.10
N ARG A 48 13.68 1.04 -16.82
CA ARG A 48 12.72 1.80 -17.61
C ARG A 48 11.38 1.82 -16.88
N TYR A 49 10.90 3.02 -16.57
CA TYR A 49 9.54 3.25 -16.09
C TYR A 49 8.58 3.49 -17.26
N THR A 50 7.27 3.52 -17.01
CA THR A 50 6.27 3.76 -18.06
C THR A 50 6.51 5.11 -18.74
N VAL A 51 6.96 6.11 -17.98
CA VAL A 51 7.32 7.44 -18.50
C VAL A 51 8.52 7.44 -19.46
N ASP A 52 9.33 6.37 -19.52
CA ASP A 52 10.51 6.23 -20.40
C ASP A 52 10.21 5.47 -21.70
N ILE A 53 8.99 4.98 -21.86
CA ILE A 53 8.58 4.23 -23.05
C ILE A 53 8.38 5.18 -24.24
N ARG A 54 9.07 4.89 -25.36
CA ARG A 54 9.15 5.75 -26.56
C ARG A 54 9.10 4.92 -27.85
N PRO A 55 7.97 4.27 -28.20
CA PRO A 55 7.83 3.61 -29.49
C PRO A 55 7.93 4.62 -30.66
N PRO A 56 8.37 4.19 -31.86
CA PRO A 56 8.42 5.06 -33.02
C PRO A 56 7.07 5.67 -33.37
N GLY A 57 7.07 6.96 -33.74
CA GLY A 57 5.85 7.66 -34.14
C GLY A 57 4.87 7.96 -32.99
N MET A 58 5.28 7.79 -31.74
CA MET A 58 4.45 8.08 -30.56
C MET A 58 3.95 9.53 -30.53
N LEU A 59 2.69 9.72 -30.14
CA LEU A 59 2.09 11.02 -29.85
C LEU A 59 2.20 11.37 -28.37
N GLU A 60 2.35 12.66 -28.09
CA GLU A 60 2.30 13.25 -26.75
C GLU A 60 0.93 13.89 -26.52
N THR A 61 0.50 13.91 -25.26
CA THR A 61 -0.82 14.44 -24.88
C THR A 61 -0.74 15.61 -23.92
N ALA A 62 -1.82 16.39 -23.87
CA ALA A 62 -2.07 17.43 -22.89
C ALA A 62 -3.55 17.39 -22.46
N VAL A 63 -3.84 17.68 -21.19
CA VAL A 63 -5.15 17.42 -20.56
C VAL A 63 -5.76 18.73 -20.10
N LEU A 64 -7.00 19.00 -20.52
CA LEU A 64 -7.82 20.10 -20.01
C LEU A 64 -8.57 19.60 -18.79
N ARG A 65 -8.40 20.29 -17.66
CA ARG A 65 -9.02 19.94 -16.39
C ARG A 65 -10.01 20.99 -15.95
N SER A 66 -11.02 20.57 -15.19
CA SER A 66 -12.00 21.49 -14.62
C SER A 66 -11.33 22.52 -13.69
N PRO A 67 -11.55 23.83 -13.91
CA PRO A 67 -11.08 24.88 -13.01
C PRO A 67 -12.02 25.09 -11.81
N VAL A 68 -13.19 24.43 -11.76
CA VAL A 68 -14.22 24.60 -10.72
C VAL A 68 -14.55 23.28 -10.03
N ALA A 69 -14.98 23.36 -8.77
CA ALA A 69 -15.35 22.20 -7.96
C ALA A 69 -16.67 21.54 -8.37
N HIS A 70 -17.57 22.28 -9.01
CA HIS A 70 -18.75 21.76 -9.66
C HIS A 70 -19.12 22.70 -10.79
N GLY A 71 -19.36 22.19 -11.99
CA GLY A 71 -19.74 23.06 -13.09
C GLY A 71 -20.34 22.29 -14.25
N ARG A 72 -20.95 23.04 -15.17
CA ARG A 72 -21.49 22.53 -16.43
C ARG A 72 -20.77 23.19 -17.59
N VAL A 73 -20.16 22.39 -18.46
CA VAL A 73 -19.56 22.83 -19.71
C VAL A 73 -20.69 23.25 -20.64
N SER A 74 -20.83 24.56 -20.87
CA SER A 74 -21.82 25.13 -21.78
C SER A 74 -21.31 25.19 -23.23
N GLY A 75 -19.99 25.15 -23.40
CA GLY A 75 -19.33 25.13 -24.70
C GLY A 75 -17.86 24.73 -24.61
N LEU A 76 -17.38 23.98 -25.60
CA LEU A 76 -15.97 23.66 -25.79
C LEU A 76 -15.63 23.75 -27.28
N ASP A 77 -15.04 24.86 -27.70
CA ASP A 77 -14.53 25.01 -29.07
C ASP A 77 -13.15 24.35 -29.19
N VAL A 78 -13.09 23.33 -30.05
CA VAL A 78 -11.90 22.52 -30.33
C VAL A 78 -11.31 22.81 -31.72
N ASP A 79 -11.96 23.62 -32.55
CA ASP A 79 -11.61 23.77 -33.97
C ASP A 79 -10.29 24.52 -34.16
N ALA A 80 -10.05 25.56 -33.36
CA ALA A 80 -8.78 26.25 -33.32
C ALA A 80 -7.63 25.29 -32.97
N ALA A 81 -7.83 24.42 -31.97
CA ALA A 81 -6.85 23.42 -31.57
C ALA A 81 -6.59 22.38 -32.68
N ARG A 82 -7.64 21.88 -33.34
CA ARG A 82 -7.52 20.90 -34.46
C ARG A 82 -6.71 21.45 -35.64
N GLY A 83 -6.77 22.75 -35.90
CA GLY A 83 -6.04 23.39 -36.99
C GLY A 83 -4.54 23.61 -36.73
N LEU A 84 -4.07 23.40 -35.49
CA LEU A 84 -2.69 23.70 -35.14
C LEU A 84 -1.68 22.64 -35.65
N PRO A 85 -0.45 23.05 -36.00
CA PRO A 85 0.57 22.13 -36.49
C PRO A 85 0.84 20.96 -35.54
N GLY A 86 0.79 19.75 -36.10
CA GLY A 86 1.13 18.51 -35.40
C GLY A 86 0.02 17.94 -34.51
N VAL A 87 -1.13 18.58 -34.40
CA VAL A 87 -2.30 18.02 -33.70
C VAL A 87 -2.91 16.89 -34.53
N ARG A 88 -3.23 15.78 -33.87
CA ARG A 88 -3.74 14.55 -34.51
C ARG A 88 -5.12 14.16 -34.05
N ALA A 89 -5.45 14.44 -32.79
CA ALA A 89 -6.77 14.20 -32.24
C ALA A 89 -7.04 15.16 -31.07
N VAL A 90 -8.31 15.50 -30.89
CA VAL A 90 -8.84 16.21 -29.72
C VAL A 90 -10.09 15.45 -29.29
N LEU A 91 -10.09 14.96 -28.05
CA LEU A 91 -11.24 14.34 -27.40
C LEU A 91 -11.80 15.29 -26.35
N GLY A 92 -13.12 15.39 -26.28
CA GLY A 92 -13.88 16.13 -25.29
C GLY A 92 -15.12 15.35 -24.85
N PRO A 93 -16.03 15.97 -24.08
CA PRO A 93 -17.16 15.27 -23.46
C PRO A 93 -18.12 14.59 -24.44
N ASP A 94 -18.33 15.21 -25.60
CA ASP A 94 -19.24 14.74 -26.66
C ASP A 94 -18.55 13.88 -27.71
N SER A 95 -17.28 13.51 -27.50
CA SER A 95 -16.57 12.65 -28.45
C SER A 95 -17.15 11.24 -28.43
N GLU A 96 -17.46 10.71 -29.61
CA GLU A 96 -17.79 9.30 -29.75
C GLU A 96 -16.53 8.46 -29.48
N LEU A 97 -16.57 7.69 -28.39
CA LEU A 97 -15.46 6.84 -27.96
C LEU A 97 -15.71 5.39 -28.38
N SER A 98 -14.66 4.69 -28.79
CA SER A 98 -14.73 3.26 -29.17
C SER A 98 -14.76 2.30 -27.97
N LEU A 99 -14.82 2.83 -26.74
CA LEU A 99 -14.84 2.07 -25.50
C LEU A 99 -16.17 2.22 -24.77
N SER A 100 -16.63 1.13 -24.17
CA SER A 100 -17.75 1.09 -23.25
C SER A 100 -17.23 1.18 -21.81
N THR A 101 -17.43 2.32 -21.16
CA THR A 101 -17.10 2.50 -19.75
C THR A 101 -18.37 2.75 -18.95
N ARG A 102 -18.40 2.29 -17.69
CA ARG A 102 -19.49 2.63 -16.76
C ARG A 102 -19.46 4.10 -16.34
N GLU A 103 -18.28 4.71 -16.39
CA GLU A 103 -18.03 6.10 -16.01
C GLU A 103 -17.61 6.92 -17.24
N GLN A 104 -18.06 8.17 -17.31
CA GLN A 104 -17.62 9.10 -18.35
C GLN A 104 -16.20 9.60 -18.02
N LEU A 105 -15.22 9.30 -18.87
CA LEU A 105 -13.80 9.63 -18.63
C LEU A 105 -13.49 11.12 -18.82
N LEU A 106 -14.16 11.76 -19.79
CA LEU A 106 -14.06 13.17 -20.12
C LEU A 106 -15.44 13.82 -19.94
N VAL A 107 -15.58 14.72 -18.98
CA VAL A 107 -16.92 15.09 -18.48
C VAL A 107 -17.39 16.46 -18.93
N GLY A 108 -18.68 16.55 -19.24
CA GLY A 108 -19.38 17.81 -19.52
C GLY A 108 -19.97 18.46 -18.26
N GLU A 109 -20.05 17.74 -17.15
CA GLU A 109 -20.46 18.28 -15.84
C GLU A 109 -19.44 17.84 -14.78
N PRO A 110 -18.26 18.49 -14.68
CA PRO A 110 -17.29 18.16 -13.66
C PRO A 110 -17.83 18.39 -12.25
N VAL A 111 -17.55 17.43 -11.35
CA VAL A 111 -18.03 17.39 -9.96
C VAL A 111 -16.91 17.54 -8.93
N PHE A 112 -15.68 17.78 -9.38
CA PHE A 112 -14.55 18.25 -8.57
C PHE A 112 -13.54 19.04 -9.44
N ALA A 113 -12.76 19.91 -8.80
CA ALA A 113 -11.71 20.66 -9.48
C ALA A 113 -10.56 19.74 -9.90
N GLY A 114 -10.13 19.82 -11.16
CA GLY A 114 -9.11 18.93 -11.71
C GLY A 114 -9.65 17.74 -12.53
N GLN A 115 -10.97 17.51 -12.53
CA GLN A 115 -11.58 16.43 -13.30
C GLN A 115 -11.32 16.63 -14.81
N PRO A 116 -10.90 15.59 -15.56
CA PRO A 116 -10.61 15.73 -16.99
C PRO A 116 -11.85 16.12 -17.82
N ILE A 117 -11.72 17.15 -18.64
CA ILE A 117 -12.75 17.63 -19.58
C ILE A 117 -12.38 17.25 -21.02
N ALA A 118 -11.12 17.44 -21.40
CA ALA A 118 -10.66 17.19 -22.77
C ALA A 118 -9.19 16.74 -22.80
N VAL A 119 -8.80 16.07 -23.88
CA VAL A 119 -7.41 15.65 -24.11
C VAL A 119 -7.03 15.92 -25.56
N VAL A 120 -5.85 16.50 -25.76
CA VAL A 120 -5.23 16.70 -27.07
C VAL A 120 -4.12 15.69 -27.27
N ALA A 121 -4.00 15.11 -28.46
CA ALA A 121 -2.85 14.30 -28.88
C ALA A 121 -2.14 14.95 -30.08
N ALA A 122 -0.82 15.09 -29.99
CA ALA A 122 -0.01 15.75 -31.00
C ALA A 122 1.37 15.09 -31.19
N ASP A 123 2.05 15.43 -32.29
CA ASP A 123 3.38 14.88 -32.65
C ASP A 123 4.50 15.21 -31.64
N ALA A 124 4.30 16.22 -30.78
CA ALA A 124 5.25 16.61 -29.75
C ALA A 124 4.51 17.28 -28.57
N ARG A 125 5.09 17.18 -27.37
CA ARG A 125 4.54 17.76 -26.13
C ARG A 125 4.18 19.24 -26.28
N ARG A 126 5.11 20.05 -26.80
CA ARG A 126 4.89 21.48 -27.07
C ARG A 126 3.69 21.78 -28.00
N HIS A 127 3.39 20.88 -28.94
CA HIS A 127 2.25 21.06 -29.84
C HIS A 127 0.94 20.72 -29.13
N ALA A 128 0.95 19.68 -28.28
CA ALA A 128 -0.21 19.33 -27.45
C ALA A 128 -0.52 20.46 -26.45
N GLU A 129 0.49 21.05 -25.82
CA GLU A 129 0.35 22.19 -24.90
C GLU A 129 -0.16 23.45 -25.62
N ALA A 130 0.40 23.78 -26.79
CA ALA A 130 -0.08 24.92 -27.59
C ALA A 130 -1.54 24.74 -28.02
N ALA A 131 -1.93 23.52 -28.37
CA ALA A 131 -3.30 23.20 -28.75
C ALA A 131 -4.25 23.17 -27.57
N LEU A 132 -3.80 22.71 -26.39
CA LEU A 132 -4.56 22.81 -25.16
C LEU A 132 -4.90 24.27 -24.83
N ALA A 133 -3.92 25.17 -24.95
CA ALA A 133 -4.11 26.61 -24.74
C ALA A 133 -5.03 27.29 -25.77
N ALA A 134 -5.27 26.65 -26.91
CA ALA A 134 -6.18 27.12 -27.95
C ALA A 134 -7.63 26.62 -27.78
N LEU A 135 -7.90 25.73 -26.82
CA LEU A 135 -9.26 25.32 -26.49
C LEU A 135 -10.01 26.48 -25.81
N ALA A 136 -11.18 26.82 -26.33
CA ALA A 136 -12.06 27.79 -25.67
C ALA A 136 -13.12 27.04 -24.86
N LEU A 137 -12.92 27.00 -23.53
CA LEU A 137 -13.85 26.40 -22.57
C LEU A 137 -14.80 27.47 -22.01
N GLU A 138 -16.10 27.24 -22.17
CA GLU A 138 -17.16 27.93 -21.44
C GLU A 138 -17.73 26.98 -20.39
N ILE A 139 -17.64 27.37 -19.11
CA ILE A 139 -18.10 26.57 -17.99
C ILE A 139 -18.87 27.44 -16.99
N GLU A 140 -20.09 27.01 -16.66
CA GLU A 140 -20.91 27.60 -15.61
C GLU A 140 -20.57 26.92 -14.27
N ALA A 141 -20.10 27.70 -13.29
CA ALA A 141 -19.88 27.19 -11.94
C ALA A 141 -21.22 26.92 -11.25
N LEU A 142 -21.39 25.72 -10.70
CA LEU A 142 -22.58 25.29 -9.98
C LEU A 142 -22.32 25.29 -8.46
N PRO A 143 -23.38 25.26 -7.62
CA PRO A 143 -23.23 25.11 -6.17
C PRO A 143 -22.45 23.85 -5.83
N HIS A 144 -21.48 23.96 -4.93
CA HIS A 144 -20.63 22.86 -4.49
C HIS A 144 -20.56 22.81 -2.97
N ILE A 145 -20.22 21.64 -2.42
CA ILE A 145 -19.98 21.43 -0.99
C ILE A 145 -18.65 20.72 -0.85
N VAL A 146 -17.63 21.41 -0.34
CA VAL A 146 -16.32 20.81 -0.02
C VAL A 146 -16.09 20.67 1.48
N ASP A 147 -16.83 21.42 2.29
CA ASP A 147 -16.82 21.32 3.75
C ASP A 147 -17.58 20.05 4.21
N PRO A 148 -16.90 19.11 4.91
CA PRO A 148 -17.54 17.93 5.48
C PRO A 148 -18.71 18.25 6.42
N GLU A 149 -18.65 19.34 7.20
CA GLU A 149 -19.72 19.71 8.13
C GLU A 149 -21.00 20.11 7.39
N ALA A 150 -20.87 20.90 6.33
CA ALA A 150 -21.98 21.22 5.45
C ALA A 150 -22.57 19.96 4.79
N ALA A 151 -21.72 19.01 4.38
CA ALA A 151 -22.19 17.73 3.84
C ALA A 151 -22.96 16.90 4.88
N LEU A 152 -22.52 16.89 6.14
CA LEU A 152 -23.21 16.21 7.24
C LEU A 152 -24.57 16.86 7.54
N HIS A 153 -24.62 18.19 7.65
CA HIS A 153 -25.86 18.95 7.85
C HIS A 153 -26.90 18.64 6.78
N ASP A 154 -26.46 18.57 5.52
CA ASP A 154 -27.33 18.26 4.37
C ASP A 154 -27.56 16.74 4.19
N GLN A 155 -27.06 15.90 5.09
CA GLN A 155 -27.15 14.44 5.05
C GLN A 155 -26.68 13.84 3.71
N ARG A 156 -25.63 14.42 3.13
CA ARG A 156 -25.05 13.96 1.87
C ARG A 156 -24.06 12.84 2.16
N PHE A 157 -24.50 11.61 1.93
CA PHE A 157 -23.66 10.43 2.08
C PHE A 157 -23.42 9.71 0.76
N THR A 158 -22.27 9.04 0.61
CA THR A 158 -22.02 8.16 -0.54
C THR A 158 -22.64 6.78 -0.36
N LYS A 159 -22.90 6.40 0.89
CA LYS A 159 -23.57 5.17 1.38
C LYS A 159 -24.31 5.54 2.67
N ASP A 160 -25.36 4.80 3.03
CA ASP A 160 -26.00 4.98 4.34
C ASP A 160 -24.99 4.81 5.50
N PRO A 161 -25.07 5.65 6.55
CA PRO A 161 -24.23 5.48 7.74
C PRO A 161 -24.33 4.06 8.31
N GLU A 162 -23.21 3.54 8.80
CA GLU A 162 -23.09 2.15 9.23
C GLU A 162 -22.62 2.07 10.68
N GLU A 163 -23.31 1.26 11.46
CA GLU A 163 -22.97 0.95 12.84
C GLU A 163 -22.52 -0.50 12.97
N GLU A 164 -21.40 -0.69 13.67
CA GLU A 164 -20.98 -1.98 14.21
C GLU A 164 -20.97 -1.89 15.74
N SER A 165 -21.66 -2.81 16.41
CA SER A 165 -21.72 -2.81 17.87
C SER A 165 -21.72 -4.20 18.50
N ARG A 166 -21.19 -4.29 19.72
CA ARG A 166 -21.27 -5.46 20.60
C ARG A 166 -21.46 -5.04 22.06
N GLY A 167 -22.20 -5.83 22.82
CA GLY A 167 -22.46 -5.57 24.23
C GLY A 167 -23.43 -4.39 24.46
N ASP A 168 -23.40 -3.83 25.68
CA ASP A 168 -24.18 -2.66 26.07
C ASP A 168 -23.22 -1.52 26.43
N VAL A 169 -22.91 -0.69 25.43
CA VAL A 169 -21.86 0.34 25.51
C VAL A 169 -22.23 1.45 26.50
N GLU A 170 -23.46 1.94 26.46
CA GLU A 170 -23.90 3.01 27.36
C GLU A 170 -23.91 2.53 28.82
N ALA A 171 -24.45 1.35 29.11
CA ALA A 171 -24.41 0.81 30.47
C ALA A 171 -22.96 0.57 30.96
N ALA A 172 -22.07 0.11 30.07
CA ALA A 172 -20.67 -0.11 30.41
C ALA A 172 -19.90 1.20 30.63
N LEU A 173 -20.15 2.23 29.82
CA LEU A 173 -19.63 3.58 30.06
C LEU A 173 -20.16 4.11 31.38
N GLU A 174 -21.47 4.02 31.67
CA GLU A 174 -22.08 4.44 32.94
C GLU A 174 -21.51 3.72 34.17
N ALA A 175 -21.08 2.47 34.02
CA ALA A 175 -20.43 1.69 35.07
C ALA A 175 -18.91 1.91 35.18
N ALA A 176 -18.27 2.53 34.18
CA ALA A 176 -16.83 2.75 34.16
C ALA A 176 -16.39 3.71 35.28
N GLU A 177 -15.28 3.36 35.93
CA GLU A 177 -14.69 4.11 37.06
C GLU A 177 -13.85 5.29 36.58
N VAL A 178 -13.24 5.17 35.40
CA VAL A 178 -12.52 6.23 34.70
C VAL A 178 -13.02 6.29 33.27
N ARG A 179 -13.24 7.50 32.76
CA ARG A 179 -13.71 7.76 31.41
C ARG A 179 -12.90 8.88 30.78
N VAL A 180 -12.61 8.74 29.50
CA VAL A 180 -12.01 9.80 28.69
C VAL A 180 -12.82 9.98 27.42
N GLU A 181 -12.81 11.19 26.90
CA GLU A 181 -13.43 11.56 25.64
C GLU A 181 -12.44 12.41 24.85
N LEU A 182 -12.25 12.05 23.59
CA LEU A 182 -11.31 12.71 22.71
C LEU A 182 -11.94 12.85 21.33
N GLU A 183 -11.96 14.08 20.82
CA GLU A 183 -12.33 14.38 19.44
C GLU A 183 -11.12 14.98 18.72
N LEU A 184 -10.79 14.42 17.55
CA LEU A 184 -9.64 14.81 16.74
C LEU A 184 -9.97 14.83 15.25
N GLU A 185 -9.27 15.70 14.53
CA GLU A 185 -9.28 15.73 13.07
C GLU A 185 -7.98 15.20 12.46
N THR A 186 -8.10 14.46 11.36
CA THR A 186 -6.97 14.02 10.54
C THR A 186 -7.06 14.59 9.12
N PRO A 187 -5.92 14.97 8.51
CA PRO A 187 -5.91 15.67 7.23
C PRO A 187 -6.27 14.73 6.07
N ALA A 188 -6.72 15.32 4.96
CA ALA A 188 -6.68 14.65 3.68
C ALA A 188 -5.24 14.66 3.12
N HIS A 189 -4.79 13.54 2.55
CA HIS A 189 -3.44 13.36 2.00
C HIS A 189 -3.47 12.99 0.52
N LEU A 190 -2.39 13.29 -0.19
CA LEU A 190 -2.13 12.86 -1.56
C LEU A 190 -0.93 11.91 -1.56
N GLN A 191 -1.04 10.75 -2.21
CA GLN A 191 0.04 9.73 -2.27
C GLN A 191 1.35 10.29 -2.83
N THR A 192 1.22 11.26 -3.74
CA THR A 192 2.33 11.99 -4.36
C THR A 192 3.49 11.07 -4.81
N PRO A 193 3.23 9.97 -5.57
CA PRO A 193 4.30 9.14 -6.08
C PRO A 193 5.21 9.98 -6.99
N LEU A 194 6.52 9.74 -6.94
CA LEU A 194 7.49 10.52 -7.71
C LEU A 194 7.30 10.33 -9.22
N GLU A 195 6.99 9.11 -9.66
CA GLU A 195 6.45 8.88 -11.00
C GLU A 195 4.94 9.22 -11.00
N PRO A 196 4.46 10.18 -11.82
CA PRO A 196 3.03 10.43 -11.99
C PRO A 196 2.29 9.24 -12.59
N HIS A 197 0.96 9.25 -12.58
CA HIS A 197 0.20 8.29 -13.39
C HIS A 197 0.56 8.47 -14.87
N ALA A 198 0.83 7.33 -15.53
CA ALA A 198 1.36 7.29 -16.87
C ALA A 198 0.89 6.03 -17.61
N ALA A 199 0.60 6.19 -18.89
CA ALA A 199 0.32 5.10 -19.81
C ALA A 199 0.89 5.37 -21.21
N VAL A 200 1.30 4.30 -21.90
CA VAL A 200 1.60 4.29 -23.33
C VAL A 200 0.84 3.15 -23.99
N ALA A 201 -0.08 3.46 -24.87
CA ALA A 201 -0.91 2.48 -25.55
C ALA A 201 -0.60 2.42 -27.06
N LEU A 202 -0.70 1.22 -27.63
CA LEU A 202 -0.52 0.98 -29.05
C LEU A 202 -1.38 -0.20 -29.52
N TRP A 203 -1.91 -0.07 -30.73
CA TRP A 203 -2.72 -1.10 -31.38
C TRP A 203 -1.96 -1.76 -32.53
N ASP A 204 -2.11 -3.08 -32.65
CA ASP A 204 -1.73 -3.87 -33.82
C ASP A 204 -2.94 -4.69 -34.26
N GLY A 205 -3.66 -4.21 -35.27
CA GLY A 205 -4.95 -4.76 -35.66
C GLY A 205 -5.96 -4.70 -34.51
N ASP A 206 -6.37 -5.86 -34.01
CA ASP A 206 -7.30 -6.04 -32.88
C ASP A 206 -6.60 -6.27 -31.54
N ARG A 207 -5.27 -6.17 -31.48
CA ARG A 207 -4.47 -6.39 -30.27
C ARG A 207 -4.01 -5.07 -29.67
N LEU A 208 -4.17 -4.94 -28.35
CA LEU A 208 -3.74 -3.79 -27.57
C LEU A 208 -2.51 -4.16 -26.73
N THR A 209 -1.43 -3.40 -26.86
CA THR A 209 -0.34 -3.40 -25.86
C THR A 209 -0.35 -2.07 -25.12
N ALA A 210 -0.38 -2.13 -23.80
CA ALA A 210 -0.36 -0.97 -22.93
C ALA A 210 0.76 -1.07 -21.90
N TYR A 211 1.65 -0.07 -21.86
CA TYR A 211 2.55 0.14 -20.74
C TYR A 211 1.81 1.02 -19.74
N VAL A 212 1.66 0.56 -18.50
CA VAL A 212 0.84 1.26 -17.49
C VAL A 212 1.63 1.36 -16.21
N SER A 213 1.72 2.56 -15.61
CA SER A 213 2.27 2.73 -14.25
C SER A 213 1.22 2.21 -13.25
N THR A 214 1.26 0.91 -12.92
CA THR A 214 0.20 0.25 -12.14
C THR A 214 0.72 -0.75 -11.10
N GLN A 215 0.02 -0.85 -9.98
CA GLN A 215 0.11 -1.85 -8.92
C GLN A 215 -0.70 -3.12 -9.25
N GLY A 216 -1.51 -3.11 -10.31
CA GLY A 216 -2.38 -4.23 -10.68
C GLY A 216 -2.39 -4.45 -12.18
N MET A 217 -1.35 -5.07 -12.75
CA MET A 217 -1.25 -5.23 -14.20
C MET A 217 -2.34 -6.12 -14.81
N PHE A 218 -2.82 -7.14 -14.08
CA PHE A 218 -3.94 -7.97 -14.53
C PHE A 218 -5.28 -7.25 -14.41
N ALA A 219 -5.50 -6.49 -13.32
CA ALA A 219 -6.67 -5.61 -13.21
C ALA A 219 -6.70 -4.59 -14.36
N ALA A 220 -5.55 -3.96 -14.67
CA ALA A 220 -5.43 -3.06 -15.81
C ALA A 220 -5.72 -3.75 -17.15
N ARG A 221 -5.27 -4.98 -17.35
CA ARG A 221 -5.56 -5.77 -18.55
C ARG A 221 -7.06 -6.02 -18.69
N ASP A 222 -7.69 -6.43 -17.60
CA ASP A 222 -9.10 -6.81 -17.60
C ASP A 222 -10.00 -5.58 -17.77
N GLU A 223 -9.67 -4.45 -17.14
CA GLU A 223 -10.33 -3.15 -17.36
C GLU A 223 -10.23 -2.69 -18.82
N LEU A 224 -9.05 -2.78 -19.43
CA LEU A 224 -8.86 -2.46 -20.85
C LEU A 224 -9.61 -3.44 -21.76
N ALA A 225 -9.62 -4.73 -21.42
CA ALA A 225 -10.34 -5.73 -22.20
C ALA A 225 -11.86 -5.50 -22.16
N GLU A 226 -12.43 -5.26 -20.97
CA GLU A 226 -13.85 -4.92 -20.80
C GLU A 226 -14.19 -3.64 -21.56
N ALA A 227 -13.39 -2.58 -21.39
CA ALA A 227 -13.66 -1.28 -22.01
C ALA A 227 -13.72 -1.36 -23.53
N PHE A 228 -12.84 -2.14 -24.18
CA PHE A 228 -12.78 -2.23 -25.64
C PHE A 228 -13.48 -3.47 -26.22
N GLY A 229 -14.21 -4.25 -25.40
CA GLY A 229 -14.88 -5.47 -25.84
C GLY A 229 -13.92 -6.53 -26.40
N LEU A 230 -12.71 -6.59 -25.85
CA LEU A 230 -11.66 -7.53 -26.25
C LEU A 230 -11.64 -8.76 -25.35
N ARG A 231 -11.07 -9.85 -25.85
CA ARG A 231 -10.65 -10.96 -24.99
C ARG A 231 -9.36 -10.61 -24.26
N ALA A 232 -9.16 -11.17 -23.07
CA ALA A 232 -7.94 -10.95 -22.28
C ALA A 232 -6.65 -11.31 -23.04
N ASP A 233 -6.65 -12.30 -23.94
CA ASP A 233 -5.49 -12.70 -24.77
C ASP A 233 -5.18 -11.71 -25.92
N GLN A 234 -6.07 -10.74 -26.18
CA GLN A 234 -5.85 -9.63 -27.11
C GLN A 234 -5.24 -8.40 -26.42
N VAL A 235 -5.17 -8.39 -25.09
CA VAL A 235 -4.61 -7.27 -24.30
C VAL A 235 -3.34 -7.72 -23.58
N ARG A 236 -2.25 -6.99 -23.81
CA ARG A 236 -0.99 -7.15 -23.07
C ARG A 236 -0.70 -5.90 -22.27
N VAL A 237 -0.58 -6.04 -20.95
CA VAL A 237 -0.13 -4.97 -20.06
C VAL A 237 1.31 -5.24 -19.64
N ILE A 238 2.15 -4.21 -19.70
CA ILE A 238 3.55 -4.24 -19.30
C ILE A 238 3.79 -3.17 -18.24
N SER A 239 4.31 -3.59 -17.09
CA SER A 239 4.65 -2.74 -15.96
C SER A 239 5.78 -3.43 -15.18
N GLU A 240 7.02 -3.38 -15.64
CA GLU A 240 8.13 -4.04 -14.91
C GLU A 240 8.46 -3.32 -13.60
N TYR A 241 8.56 -1.99 -13.66
CA TYR A 241 8.88 -1.13 -12.53
C TYR A 241 7.93 0.06 -12.45
N VAL A 242 7.58 0.46 -11.22
CA VAL A 242 6.74 1.62 -10.94
C VAL A 242 7.46 2.54 -9.96
N GLY A 243 7.47 3.85 -10.22
CA GLY A 243 8.10 4.86 -9.38
C GLY A 243 7.26 5.26 -8.17
N GLY A 244 6.76 4.26 -7.45
CA GLY A 244 5.82 4.39 -6.35
C GLY A 244 4.37 4.48 -6.81
N GLY A 245 3.47 4.03 -5.94
CA GLY A 245 2.01 4.12 -6.14
C GLY A 245 1.27 4.33 -4.82
N PHE A 246 1.72 3.65 -3.76
CA PHE A 246 1.20 3.83 -2.39
C PHE A 246 -0.32 3.67 -2.28
N GLY A 247 -0.91 2.87 -3.17
CA GLY A 247 -2.34 2.60 -3.26
C GLY A 247 -3.05 3.33 -4.40
N ALA A 248 -2.45 4.37 -4.98
CA ALA A 248 -3.13 5.19 -5.99
C ALA A 248 -3.34 4.48 -7.34
N LYS A 249 -2.50 3.49 -7.67
CA LYS A 249 -2.33 2.97 -9.03
C LYS A 249 -2.86 1.54 -9.20
N GLN A 250 -4.06 1.18 -8.76
CA GLN A 250 -4.47 -0.24 -8.67
C GLN A 250 -5.08 -0.86 -9.94
N GLY A 251 -5.15 -0.14 -11.05
CA GLY A 251 -5.76 -0.59 -12.30
C GLY A 251 -5.16 0.08 -13.54
N ALA A 252 -5.93 0.15 -14.62
CA ALA A 252 -5.55 0.84 -15.86
C ALA A 252 -5.58 2.36 -15.67
N GLY A 253 -6.56 2.85 -14.90
CA GLY A 253 -6.84 4.27 -14.76
C GLY A 253 -7.40 4.89 -16.05
N TRP A 254 -7.87 6.12 -15.94
CA TRP A 254 -8.38 6.86 -17.09
C TRP A 254 -7.26 7.17 -18.10
N GLU A 255 -6.01 7.26 -17.62
CA GLU A 255 -4.82 7.51 -18.42
C GLU A 255 -4.63 6.44 -19.50
N ALA A 256 -4.70 5.16 -19.12
CA ALA A 256 -4.52 4.06 -20.07
C ALA A 256 -5.72 3.90 -21.00
N LEU A 257 -6.95 4.10 -20.50
CA LEU A 257 -8.17 4.04 -21.30
C LEU A 257 -8.17 5.11 -22.39
N VAL A 258 -7.89 6.36 -22.04
CA VAL A 258 -7.85 7.48 -23.01
C VAL A 258 -6.64 7.36 -23.94
N ALA A 259 -5.47 6.92 -23.45
CA ALA A 259 -4.33 6.65 -24.32
C ALA A 259 -4.65 5.57 -25.35
N ALA A 260 -5.32 4.48 -24.95
CA ALA A 260 -5.73 3.41 -25.85
C ALA A 260 -6.75 3.89 -26.88
N GLU A 261 -7.70 4.73 -26.50
CA GLU A 261 -8.67 5.30 -27.45
C GLU A 261 -7.98 6.20 -28.49
N LEU A 262 -7.14 7.12 -28.03
CA LEU A 262 -6.39 8.00 -28.92
C LEU A 262 -5.47 7.19 -29.86
N ALA A 263 -4.86 6.11 -29.35
CA ALA A 263 -4.01 5.24 -30.16
C ALA A 263 -4.81 4.51 -31.24
N ARG A 264 -6.04 4.09 -30.92
CA ARG A 264 -6.97 3.47 -31.87
C ARG A 264 -7.39 4.44 -32.96
N LEU A 265 -7.83 5.64 -32.57
CA LEU A 265 -8.32 6.69 -33.48
C LEU A 265 -7.23 7.18 -34.44
N THR A 266 -6.00 7.31 -33.95
CA THR A 266 -4.90 7.88 -34.73
C THR A 266 -4.05 6.83 -35.46
N GLY A 267 -4.20 5.55 -35.12
CA GLY A 267 -3.36 4.46 -35.64
C GLY A 267 -1.89 4.59 -35.23
N ARG A 268 -1.60 5.33 -34.16
CA ARG A 268 -0.23 5.62 -33.67
C ARG A 268 -0.13 5.32 -32.18
N PRO A 269 1.04 4.98 -31.65
CA PRO A 269 1.22 4.88 -30.21
C PRO A 269 0.92 6.22 -29.53
N VAL A 270 0.29 6.21 -28.36
CA VAL A 270 -0.05 7.43 -27.62
C VAL A 270 0.43 7.33 -26.18
N ARG A 271 1.11 8.38 -25.72
CA ARG A 271 1.54 8.55 -24.34
C ARG A 271 0.67 9.57 -23.61
N LEU A 272 0.10 9.16 -22.48
CA LEU A 272 -0.61 10.00 -21.55
C LEU A 272 0.06 9.94 -20.19
N VAL A 273 0.50 11.10 -19.70
CA VAL A 273 1.17 11.24 -18.40
C VAL A 273 0.62 12.48 -17.72
N ASN A 274 0.17 12.32 -16.47
CA ASN A 274 -0.20 13.46 -15.64
C ASN A 274 1.03 14.33 -15.38
N ASP A 275 0.88 15.64 -15.49
CA ASP A 275 1.82 16.56 -14.89
C ASP A 275 1.65 16.56 -13.36
N ARG A 276 2.61 17.14 -12.62
CA ARG A 276 2.57 17.12 -11.15
C ARG A 276 1.32 17.81 -10.60
N HIS A 277 0.91 18.92 -11.22
CA HIS A 277 -0.30 19.63 -10.81
C HIS A 277 -1.55 18.76 -11.01
N GLY A 278 -1.70 18.13 -12.18
CA GLY A 278 -2.80 17.20 -12.46
C GLY A 278 -2.78 15.96 -11.57
N GLU A 279 -1.60 15.44 -11.23
CA GLU A 279 -1.43 14.33 -10.29
C GLU A 279 -1.93 14.69 -8.89
N GLN A 280 -1.69 15.92 -8.42
CA GLN A 280 -2.14 16.37 -7.10
C GLN A 280 -3.62 16.75 -7.07
N LEU A 281 -4.19 17.22 -8.19
CA LEU A 281 -5.62 17.49 -8.29
C LEU A 281 -6.46 16.22 -8.48
N ALA A 282 -5.94 15.25 -9.23
CA ALA A 282 -6.74 14.17 -9.79
C ALA A 282 -6.05 12.79 -9.80
N GLY A 283 -5.00 12.56 -9.01
CA GLY A 283 -4.42 11.24 -8.80
C GLY A 283 -5.24 10.42 -7.79
N GLY A 284 -4.71 10.27 -6.59
CA GLY A 284 -5.39 9.66 -5.45
C GLY A 284 -5.49 10.62 -4.26
N ARG A 285 -6.40 10.32 -3.33
CA ARG A 285 -6.60 11.09 -2.11
C ARG A 285 -7.00 10.19 -0.94
N ARG A 286 -6.30 10.30 0.20
CA ARG A 286 -6.76 9.83 1.51
C ARG A 286 -7.78 10.83 2.07
N ALA A 287 -8.87 10.35 2.66
CA ALA A 287 -9.90 11.23 3.20
C ALA A 287 -9.44 12.00 4.45
N TRP A 288 -9.99 13.20 4.60
CA TRP A 288 -10.05 13.86 5.91
C TRP A 288 -11.03 13.09 6.80
N THR A 289 -10.74 13.03 8.10
CA THR A 289 -11.66 12.47 9.09
C THR A 289 -11.79 13.37 10.31
N ARG A 290 -12.97 13.34 10.93
CA ARG A 290 -13.14 13.72 12.34
C ARG A 290 -13.65 12.51 13.09
N GLN A 291 -13.00 12.20 14.20
CA GLN A 291 -13.30 11.03 15.01
C GLN A 291 -13.50 11.45 16.45
N SER A 292 -14.58 10.98 17.06
CA SER A 292 -14.90 11.20 18.47
C SER A 292 -14.87 9.85 19.17
N VAL A 293 -14.03 9.69 20.19
CA VAL A 293 -13.78 8.43 20.89
C VAL A 293 -14.01 8.62 22.38
N ARG A 294 -14.91 7.81 22.95
CA ARG A 294 -15.13 7.68 24.39
C ARG A 294 -14.62 6.33 24.86
N LEU A 295 -13.77 6.33 25.88
CA LEU A 295 -13.26 5.10 26.51
C LEU A 295 -13.71 5.04 27.95
N GLY A 296 -14.09 3.85 28.41
CA GLY A 296 -14.37 3.54 29.80
C GLY A 296 -13.46 2.43 30.32
N ALA A 297 -12.92 2.60 31.52
CA ALA A 297 -12.10 1.59 32.18
C ALA A 297 -12.37 1.47 33.69
N ARG A 298 -11.93 0.35 34.26
CA ARG A 298 -11.74 0.21 35.71
C ARG A 298 -10.45 0.89 36.15
N ARG A 299 -10.31 1.17 37.46
CA ARG A 299 -9.05 1.73 38.02
C ARG A 299 -7.82 0.86 37.81
N ASP A 300 -7.99 -0.44 37.59
CA ASP A 300 -6.87 -1.33 37.25
C ASP A 300 -6.45 -1.24 35.77
N GLY A 301 -7.06 -0.37 34.97
CA GLY A 301 -6.77 -0.19 33.55
C GLY A 301 -7.45 -1.19 32.62
N THR A 302 -8.31 -2.07 33.13
CA THR A 302 -9.16 -2.92 32.26
C THR A 302 -10.15 -2.06 31.49
N LEU A 303 -10.10 -2.10 30.15
CA LEU A 303 -11.08 -1.49 29.25
C LEU A 303 -12.43 -2.21 29.38
N VAL A 304 -13.49 -1.43 29.58
CA VAL A 304 -14.86 -1.96 29.70
C VAL A 304 -15.79 -1.47 28.59
N ALA A 305 -15.49 -0.32 28.00
CA ALA A 305 -16.28 0.26 26.92
C ALA A 305 -15.43 1.06 25.93
N VAL A 306 -15.76 0.93 24.65
CA VAL A 306 -15.29 1.78 23.56
C VAL A 306 -16.51 2.31 22.82
N ASP A 307 -16.57 3.60 22.59
CA ASP A 307 -17.58 4.21 21.74
C ASP A 307 -16.95 5.19 20.78
N ALA A 308 -17.15 5.00 19.48
CA ALA A 308 -16.51 5.83 18.47
C ALA A 308 -17.45 6.21 17.31
N ASP A 309 -17.38 7.47 16.91
CA ASP A 309 -18.02 8.00 15.71
C ASP A 309 -16.95 8.54 14.75
N ALA A 310 -17.12 8.34 13.44
CA ALA A 310 -16.20 8.83 12.42
C ALA A 310 -16.94 9.50 11.25
N LEU A 311 -16.64 10.77 11.02
CA LEU A 311 -16.98 11.48 9.79
C LEU A 311 -15.86 11.25 8.78
N VAL A 312 -16.18 10.75 7.58
CA VAL A 312 -15.18 10.43 6.55
C VAL A 312 -15.50 11.18 5.26
N ALA A 313 -14.63 12.11 4.84
CA ALA A 313 -14.86 12.94 3.66
C ALA A 313 -14.54 12.20 2.34
N MET A 314 -15.45 11.35 1.89
CA MET A 314 -15.31 10.44 0.73
C MET A 314 -15.08 11.15 -0.61
N GLY A 315 -15.49 12.41 -0.74
CA GLY A 315 -15.55 13.07 -2.05
C GLY A 315 -16.73 12.53 -2.85
N GLN A 316 -16.54 12.19 -4.12
CA GLN A 316 -17.63 11.71 -4.98
C GLN A 316 -18.05 10.25 -4.75
N GLY A 317 -17.22 9.43 -4.10
CA GLY A 317 -17.49 8.00 -3.90
C GLY A 317 -16.25 7.19 -3.51
N GLY A 318 -16.30 5.90 -3.78
CA GLY A 318 -15.26 4.91 -3.46
C GLY A 318 -15.73 3.89 -2.42
N TRP A 319 -14.85 2.93 -2.10
CA TRP A 319 -15.05 2.01 -0.98
C TRP A 319 -14.94 2.77 0.35
N VAL A 320 -15.82 2.53 1.32
CA VAL A 320 -15.74 3.16 2.66
C VAL A 320 -14.65 2.47 3.46
N MET A 321 -13.67 3.24 3.93
CA MET A 321 -12.51 2.71 4.64
C MET A 321 -12.86 2.32 6.08
N PRO A 322 -12.24 1.28 6.65
CA PRO A 322 -12.54 0.78 7.99
C PRO A 322 -11.85 1.62 9.07
N VAL A 323 -12.18 2.92 9.14
CA VAL A 323 -11.52 3.89 10.04
C VAL A 323 -11.62 3.46 11.50
N LEU A 324 -12.75 2.93 11.94
CA LEU A 324 -12.99 2.57 13.34
C LEU A 324 -12.74 1.09 13.69
N GLU A 325 -12.39 0.24 12.71
CA GLU A 325 -12.08 -1.17 12.97
C GLU A 325 -10.98 -1.36 14.04
N PRO A 326 -9.90 -0.54 14.10
CA PRO A 326 -8.89 -0.68 15.15
C PRO A 326 -9.45 -0.51 16.56
N ALA A 327 -10.41 0.40 16.76
CA ALA A 327 -11.06 0.62 18.05
C ALA A 327 -11.88 -0.61 18.51
N LEU A 328 -12.32 -1.44 17.56
CA LEU A 328 -13.08 -2.67 17.81
C LEU A 328 -12.20 -3.91 18.01
N THR A 329 -10.94 -3.90 17.58
CA THR A 329 -10.13 -5.12 17.38
C THR A 329 -8.77 -5.13 18.08
N LEU A 330 -8.20 -3.97 18.40
CA LEU A 330 -6.81 -3.88 18.86
C LEU A 330 -6.60 -4.42 20.28
N TYR A 331 -7.58 -4.16 21.17
CA TYR A 331 -7.56 -4.49 22.59
C TYR A 331 -8.82 -5.25 23.02
N GLU A 332 -8.73 -6.03 24.10
CA GLU A 332 -9.88 -6.74 24.68
C GLU A 332 -10.89 -5.73 25.25
N VAL A 333 -12.06 -5.64 24.64
CA VAL A 333 -13.20 -4.92 25.20
C VAL A 333 -14.53 -5.61 24.87
N ALA A 334 -15.36 -5.81 25.90
CA ALA A 334 -16.62 -6.53 25.76
C ALA A 334 -17.76 -5.69 25.16
N ASN A 335 -17.73 -4.37 25.38
CA ASN A 335 -18.75 -3.44 24.91
C ASN A 335 -18.10 -2.43 23.98
N ALA A 336 -18.46 -2.46 22.70
CA ALA A 336 -17.90 -1.54 21.72
C ALA A 336 -18.95 -1.11 20.70
N ARG A 337 -18.93 0.16 20.29
CA ARG A 337 -19.70 0.69 19.16
C ARG A 337 -18.78 1.51 18.27
N ALA A 338 -18.93 1.34 16.96
CA ALA A 338 -18.34 2.16 15.93
C ALA A 338 -19.42 2.61 14.95
N MET A 339 -19.49 3.91 14.66
CA MET A 339 -20.44 4.46 13.71
C MET A 339 -19.72 5.33 12.68
N THR A 340 -19.91 5.02 11.41
CA THR A 340 -19.21 5.69 10.31
C THR A 340 -20.19 6.45 9.42
N PHE A 341 -19.88 7.72 9.15
CA PHE A 341 -20.64 8.62 8.27
C PHE A 341 -19.81 8.95 7.01
N PRO A 342 -20.06 8.27 5.87
CA PRO A 342 -19.29 8.48 4.64
C PRO A 342 -19.84 9.68 3.85
N LEU A 343 -19.27 10.86 4.08
CA LEU A 343 -19.74 12.15 3.57
C LEU A 343 -19.39 12.37 2.09
N LYS A 344 -20.38 12.77 1.30
CA LYS A 344 -20.23 13.10 -0.12
C LYS A 344 -19.94 14.58 -0.32
N THR A 345 -18.78 14.91 -0.88
CA THR A 345 -18.34 16.29 -1.15
C THR A 345 -17.86 16.46 -2.61
N ASN A 346 -17.79 17.69 -3.10
CA ASN A 346 -17.25 18.09 -4.41
C ASN A 346 -15.72 18.05 -4.48
N LEU A 347 -15.13 17.01 -3.89
CA LEU A 347 -13.73 16.64 -4.00
C LEU A 347 -13.64 15.30 -4.73
N ARG A 348 -12.47 15.00 -5.29
CA ARG A 348 -12.24 13.70 -5.91
C ARG A 348 -12.52 12.56 -4.93
N SER A 349 -13.11 11.48 -5.45
CA SER A 349 -13.30 10.22 -4.71
C SER A 349 -12.03 9.85 -3.97
N GLN A 350 -12.18 9.39 -2.73
CA GLN A 350 -11.05 8.84 -2.01
C GLN A 350 -10.48 7.62 -2.76
N ASN A 351 -9.20 7.37 -2.54
CA ASN A 351 -8.47 6.26 -3.11
C ASN A 351 -7.62 5.60 -2.01
N ALA A 352 -7.17 4.36 -2.23
CA ALA A 352 -6.26 3.71 -1.30
C ALA A 352 -4.98 4.55 -1.16
N PHE A 353 -4.64 4.90 0.08
CA PHE A 353 -3.32 5.35 0.49
C PHE A 353 -2.80 4.29 1.46
N ARG A 354 -1.51 3.96 1.45
CA ARG A 354 -0.84 3.06 2.41
C ARG A 354 -1.54 2.94 3.78
N ALA A 355 -2.08 1.76 4.10
CA ALA A 355 -2.96 1.53 5.26
C ALA A 355 -4.22 2.42 5.25
N PRO A 356 -5.12 2.25 4.27
CA PRO A 356 -6.26 3.15 4.13
C PRO A 356 -7.29 2.97 5.26
N GLY A 357 -7.68 4.08 5.91
CA GLY A 357 -8.62 4.13 7.04
C GLY A 357 -8.00 3.80 8.39
N VAL A 358 -7.23 2.71 8.47
CA VAL A 358 -6.69 2.23 9.76
C VAL A 358 -5.64 3.18 10.34
N MET A 359 -4.87 3.87 9.49
CA MET A 359 -3.89 4.84 9.97
C MET A 359 -4.56 6.04 10.65
N GLU A 360 -5.63 6.57 10.04
CA GLU A 360 -6.46 7.63 10.58
C GLU A 360 -7.11 7.18 11.89
N GLY A 361 -7.66 5.97 11.91
CA GLY A 361 -8.29 5.33 13.07
C GLY A 361 -7.35 5.17 14.26
N VAL A 362 -6.22 4.50 14.03
CA VAL A 362 -5.19 4.27 15.05
C VAL A 362 -4.64 5.60 15.56
N THR A 363 -4.48 6.61 14.69
CA THR A 363 -3.97 7.91 15.10
C THR A 363 -4.83 8.56 16.19
N VAL A 364 -6.15 8.44 16.11
CA VAL A 364 -7.06 9.01 17.13
C VAL A 364 -7.25 8.04 18.30
N PHE A 365 -7.48 6.76 18.02
CA PHE A 365 -7.73 5.75 19.05
C PHE A 365 -6.55 5.59 20.02
N GLU A 366 -5.32 5.51 19.53
CA GLU A 366 -4.13 5.36 20.39
C GLU A 366 -3.79 6.62 21.20
N GLN A 367 -4.27 7.80 20.77
CA GLN A 367 -4.22 9.02 21.57
C GLN A 367 -5.26 9.01 22.68
N ALA A 368 -6.47 8.48 22.43
CA ALA A 368 -7.48 8.29 23.46
C ALA A 368 -7.03 7.27 24.52
N VAL A 369 -6.36 6.19 24.08
CA VAL A 369 -5.74 5.20 25.00
C VAL A 369 -4.64 5.85 25.85
N ASP A 370 -3.86 6.77 25.29
CA ASP A 370 -2.85 7.52 26.04
C ASP A 370 -3.47 8.49 27.06
N GLU A 371 -4.56 9.19 26.70
CA GLU A 371 -5.36 9.99 27.65
C GLU A 371 -5.91 9.13 28.80
N LEU A 372 -6.39 7.92 28.49
CA LEU A 372 -6.88 7.00 29.50
C LEU A 372 -5.75 6.55 30.44
N ALA A 373 -4.56 6.27 29.93
CA ALA A 373 -3.39 5.93 30.74
C ALA A 373 -3.03 7.07 31.70
N LEU A 374 -3.03 8.32 31.21
CA LEU A 374 -2.81 9.51 32.04
C LEU A 374 -3.89 9.68 33.12
N ALA A 375 -5.16 9.50 32.77
CA ALA A 375 -6.28 9.60 33.72
C ALA A 375 -6.24 8.52 34.82
N LEU A 376 -5.63 7.37 34.52
CA LEU A 376 -5.43 6.27 35.46
C LEU A 376 -4.12 6.36 36.26
N ASP A 377 -3.24 7.32 35.96
CA ASP A 377 -1.86 7.36 36.46
C ASP A 377 -1.12 6.03 36.21
N LEU A 378 -1.28 5.49 34.99
CA LEU A 378 -0.70 4.22 34.55
C LEU A 378 0.28 4.44 33.41
N ASP A 379 1.36 3.65 33.37
CA ASP A 379 2.27 3.63 32.23
C ASP A 379 1.52 3.30 30.92
N PRO A 380 1.69 4.09 29.84
CA PRO A 380 0.98 3.89 28.59
C PRO A 380 1.23 2.52 27.91
N LEU A 381 2.42 1.93 28.03
CA LEU A 381 2.68 0.58 27.49
C LEU A 381 2.02 -0.48 28.37
N GLU A 382 2.05 -0.31 29.69
CA GLU A 382 1.40 -1.23 30.62
C GLU A 382 -0.13 -1.28 30.41
N LEU A 383 -0.79 -0.14 30.17
CA LEU A 383 -2.22 -0.13 29.84
C LEU A 383 -2.52 -1.00 28.60
N ARG A 384 -1.68 -0.91 27.56
CA ARG A 384 -1.82 -1.68 26.32
C ARG A 384 -1.60 -3.17 26.55
N ARG A 385 -0.64 -3.54 27.42
CA ARG A 385 -0.38 -4.93 27.82
C ARG A 385 -1.56 -5.54 28.55
N ARG A 386 -2.16 -4.81 29.50
CA ARG A 386 -3.32 -5.28 30.28
C ARG A 386 -4.53 -5.62 29.43
N ASN A 387 -4.69 -4.90 28.32
CA ASN A 387 -5.80 -5.08 27.40
C ASN A 387 -5.41 -5.86 26.12
N HIS A 388 -4.32 -6.63 26.15
CA HIS A 388 -3.95 -7.51 25.04
C HIS A 388 -5.04 -8.54 24.75
N VAL A 389 -5.22 -8.86 23.47
CA VAL A 389 -6.22 -9.83 22.98
C VAL A 389 -5.65 -10.70 21.85
N ASP A 390 -5.85 -12.01 21.92
CA ASP A 390 -5.35 -12.99 20.93
C ASP A 390 -6.41 -13.42 19.91
N ARG A 391 -7.56 -12.74 19.86
CA ARG A 391 -8.66 -13.00 18.94
C ARG A 391 -9.26 -11.73 18.39
N ASP A 392 -9.84 -11.82 17.21
CA ASP A 392 -10.75 -10.81 16.70
C ASP A 392 -12.10 -10.93 17.39
N GLN A 393 -12.50 -9.90 18.13
CA GLN A 393 -13.71 -9.93 18.94
C GLN A 393 -14.99 -9.79 18.09
N GLY A 394 -14.89 -9.29 16.86
CA GLY A 394 -16.02 -9.22 15.93
C GLY A 394 -16.40 -10.60 15.38
N SER A 395 -15.44 -11.34 14.83
CA SER A 395 -15.68 -12.70 14.32
C SER A 395 -15.63 -13.80 15.39
N GLY A 396 -14.98 -13.53 16.54
CA GLY A 396 -14.68 -14.53 17.57
C GLY A 396 -13.51 -15.45 17.24
N LEU A 397 -12.88 -15.31 16.06
CA LEU A 397 -11.78 -16.16 15.62
C LEU A 397 -10.45 -15.73 16.25
N PRO A 398 -9.57 -16.67 16.64
CA PRO A 398 -8.21 -16.36 17.07
C PRO A 398 -7.40 -15.69 15.94
N TYR A 399 -6.44 -14.85 16.31
CA TYR A 399 -5.41 -14.42 15.37
C TYR A 399 -4.47 -15.58 15.06
N SER A 400 -4.01 -15.69 13.81
CA SER A 400 -3.13 -16.80 13.38
C SER A 400 -1.81 -16.83 14.16
N SER A 401 -1.22 -15.66 14.38
CA SER A 401 -0.16 -15.44 15.38
C SER A 401 -0.15 -13.96 15.79
N LYS A 402 0.28 -13.66 17.01
CA LYS A 402 0.37 -12.29 17.54
C LYS A 402 1.52 -12.16 18.54
N ALA A 403 2.72 -11.83 18.05
CA ALA A 403 3.90 -11.58 18.87
C ALA A 403 3.98 -10.14 19.44
N LEU A 404 2.82 -9.49 19.63
CA LEU A 404 2.74 -8.07 19.99
C LEU A 404 3.40 -7.74 21.35
N LEU A 405 3.28 -8.63 22.34
CA LEU A 405 3.94 -8.44 23.65
C LEU A 405 5.47 -8.41 23.51
N ALA A 406 6.03 -9.27 22.65
CA ALA A 406 7.46 -9.26 22.34
C ALA A 406 7.85 -7.97 21.59
N CYS A 407 7.00 -7.47 20.69
CA CYS A 407 7.22 -6.16 20.05
C CYS A 407 7.29 -5.03 21.09
N TYR A 408 6.39 -5.01 22.08
CA TYR A 408 6.45 -4.00 23.15
C TYR A 408 7.75 -4.09 23.97
N ASP A 409 8.17 -5.30 24.35
CA ASP A 409 9.40 -5.49 25.15
C ASP A 409 10.65 -5.01 24.39
N ARG A 410 10.75 -5.37 23.12
CA ARG A 410 11.87 -4.97 22.26
C ARG A 410 11.84 -3.47 21.99
N ALA A 411 10.68 -2.91 21.67
CA ALA A 411 10.52 -1.48 21.44
C ALA A 411 10.92 -0.68 22.69
N ALA A 412 10.41 -1.05 23.86
CA ALA A 412 10.71 -0.39 25.13
C ALA A 412 12.21 -0.41 25.45
N LYS A 413 12.87 -1.56 25.24
CA LYS A 413 14.31 -1.69 25.44
C LYS A 413 15.12 -0.82 24.47
N LEU A 414 14.80 -0.86 23.18
CA LEU A 414 15.52 -0.09 22.14
C LEU A 414 15.32 1.42 22.28
N ALA A 415 14.14 1.84 22.78
CA ALA A 415 13.78 3.23 22.98
C ALA A 415 14.23 3.80 24.33
N ASP A 416 14.79 2.98 25.22
CA ASP A 416 15.13 3.36 26.59
C ASP A 416 13.91 3.86 27.39
N TRP A 417 12.79 3.14 27.27
CA TRP A 417 11.49 3.55 27.83
C TRP A 417 11.51 3.70 29.36
N GLU A 418 12.36 2.95 30.07
CA GLU A 418 12.52 3.09 31.52
C GLU A 418 12.96 4.50 31.95
N ASN A 419 13.60 5.25 31.05
CA ASN A 419 14.05 6.62 31.28
C ASN A 419 13.10 7.67 30.69
N ARG A 420 11.90 7.28 30.23
CA ARG A 420 10.91 8.17 29.61
C ARG A 420 10.65 9.45 30.42
N ASP A 421 10.36 9.33 31.71
CA ASP A 421 9.97 10.49 32.52
C ASP A 421 11.13 11.45 32.79
N ARG A 422 12.39 10.97 32.71
CA ARG A 422 13.59 11.83 32.80
C ARG A 422 13.69 12.81 31.65
N LEU A 423 13.07 12.53 30.50
CA LEU A 423 13.04 13.46 29.36
C LEU A 423 12.33 14.78 29.68
N ARG A 424 11.44 14.79 30.69
CA ARG A 424 10.73 16.00 31.13
C ARG A 424 11.58 16.91 32.02
N GLU A 425 12.75 16.45 32.46
CA GLU A 425 13.69 17.29 33.19
C GLU A 425 14.15 18.48 32.33
N LEU A 426 14.40 19.62 32.96
CA LEU A 426 14.78 20.85 32.25
C LEU A 426 16.09 20.64 31.48
N GLN A 427 16.00 20.75 30.16
CA GLN A 427 17.16 20.58 29.27
C GLN A 427 17.91 21.92 29.09
N PRO A 428 19.25 21.91 28.95
CA PRO A 428 20.04 23.14 28.78
C PRO A 428 19.71 23.94 27.50
N ASP A 429 19.16 23.29 26.48
CA ASP A 429 18.77 23.90 25.20
C ASP A 429 17.39 24.56 25.25
N GLY A 430 16.64 24.39 26.34
CA GLY A 430 15.29 24.95 26.51
C GLY A 430 14.20 24.22 25.73
N LEU A 431 14.49 23.09 25.09
CA LEU A 431 13.50 22.29 24.38
C LEU A 431 12.76 21.34 25.32
N LEU A 432 11.46 21.16 25.10
CA LEU A 432 10.65 20.19 25.84
C LEU A 432 10.76 18.83 25.15
N ARG A 433 11.24 17.81 25.86
CA ARG A 433 11.38 16.46 25.30
C ARG A 433 10.33 15.51 25.82
N GLY A 434 9.90 14.61 24.96
CA GLY A 434 8.95 13.58 25.34
C GLY A 434 9.04 12.33 24.50
N MET A 435 8.45 11.25 25.03
CA MET A 435 8.43 9.94 24.42
C MET A 435 7.00 9.39 24.46
N GLY A 436 6.52 8.88 23.34
CA GLY A 436 5.16 8.38 23.17
C GLY A 436 5.16 7.07 22.40
N CYS A 437 4.21 6.20 22.70
CA CYS A 437 4.05 4.93 22.01
C CYS A 437 2.69 4.83 21.31
N ALA A 438 2.63 3.97 20.31
CA ALA A 438 1.39 3.55 19.69
C ALA A 438 1.50 2.13 19.10
N THR A 439 0.37 1.45 19.09
CA THR A 439 0.23 0.06 18.63
C THR A 439 -0.31 0.01 17.22
N GLN A 440 0.11 -1.00 16.47
CA GLN A 440 -0.33 -1.27 15.12
C GLN A 440 -1.13 -2.57 15.02
N ILE A 441 -2.17 -2.55 14.19
CA ILE A 441 -2.86 -3.72 13.64
C ILE A 441 -3.11 -3.47 12.15
N TRP A 442 -3.01 -4.50 11.32
CA TRP A 442 -3.30 -4.42 9.88
C TRP A 442 -3.57 -5.81 9.32
N TRP A 443 -4.50 -5.92 8.37
CA TRP A 443 -4.64 -7.17 7.62
C TRP A 443 -3.36 -7.40 6.82
N GLY A 444 -2.74 -8.56 7.03
CA GLY A 444 -1.47 -8.89 6.38
C GLY A 444 -1.49 -10.27 5.76
N GLY A 445 -2.69 -10.83 5.58
CA GLY A 445 -2.89 -12.10 4.92
C GLY A 445 -2.72 -11.97 3.41
N GLY A 446 -2.08 -12.98 2.82
CA GLY A 446 -2.12 -13.21 1.37
C GLY A 446 -3.38 -14.00 0.99
N GLY A 447 -3.44 -14.39 -0.27
CA GLY A 447 -4.51 -15.24 -0.78
C GLY A 447 -4.37 -15.56 -2.28
N PRO A 448 -5.21 -16.46 -2.78
CA PRO A 448 -5.35 -16.78 -4.20
C PRO A 448 -6.11 -15.66 -4.95
N PRO A 449 -5.98 -15.61 -6.29
CA PRO A 449 -5.04 -16.39 -7.09
C PRO A 449 -3.63 -15.77 -7.08
N SER A 450 -2.61 -16.61 -7.04
CA SER A 450 -1.22 -16.22 -7.23
C SER A 450 -0.45 -17.43 -7.73
N HIS A 451 0.28 -17.26 -8.83
CA HIS A 451 0.98 -18.32 -9.53
C HIS A 451 2.44 -17.96 -9.81
N ALA A 452 3.27 -19.00 -9.95
CA ALA A 452 4.63 -18.89 -10.42
C ALA A 452 5.02 -20.13 -11.24
N THR A 453 6.00 -19.95 -12.13
CA THR A 453 6.68 -21.06 -12.79
C THR A 453 8.18 -20.92 -12.60
N VAL A 454 8.87 -22.03 -12.42
CA VAL A 454 10.33 -22.10 -12.33
C VAL A 454 10.84 -23.05 -13.40
N ARG A 455 11.86 -22.64 -14.13
CA ARG A 455 12.55 -23.45 -15.13
C ARG A 455 14.03 -23.49 -14.82
N LEU A 456 14.59 -24.69 -14.61
CA LEU A 456 16.02 -24.92 -14.42
C LEU A 456 16.62 -25.51 -15.70
N ASP A 457 17.67 -24.87 -16.20
CA ASP A 457 18.36 -25.29 -17.42
C ASP A 457 19.59 -26.18 -17.16
N ALA A 458 20.22 -26.65 -18.24
CA ALA A 458 21.40 -27.52 -18.15
C ALA A 458 22.62 -26.82 -17.54
N ALA A 459 22.68 -25.49 -17.53
CA ALA A 459 23.75 -24.71 -16.90
C ALA A 459 23.51 -24.48 -15.40
N GLY A 460 22.43 -25.01 -14.84
CA GLY A 460 22.08 -24.81 -13.44
C GLY A 460 21.53 -23.42 -13.16
N HIS A 461 20.98 -22.73 -14.17
CA HIS A 461 20.32 -21.43 -14.02
C HIS A 461 18.81 -21.60 -13.94
N ALA A 462 18.21 -20.96 -12.93
CA ALA A 462 16.78 -21.00 -12.68
C ALA A 462 16.11 -19.69 -13.11
N GLN A 463 15.14 -19.78 -14.02
CA GLN A 463 14.25 -18.68 -14.37
C GLN A 463 12.91 -18.83 -13.64
N VAL A 464 12.60 -17.86 -12.79
CA VAL A 464 11.29 -17.69 -12.14
C VAL A 464 10.45 -16.73 -12.99
N VAL A 465 9.19 -17.08 -13.27
CA VAL A 465 8.21 -16.17 -13.87
C VAL A 465 7.04 -16.03 -12.90
N THR A 466 6.66 -14.80 -12.59
CA THR A 466 5.52 -14.50 -11.72
C THR A 466 4.75 -13.27 -12.17
N GLY A 467 3.46 -13.26 -11.88
CA GLY A 467 2.51 -12.23 -12.30
C GLY A 467 2.51 -10.95 -11.48
N ILE A 468 3.68 -10.45 -11.06
CA ILE A 468 3.78 -9.25 -10.22
C ILE A 468 4.79 -8.25 -10.77
N GLN A 469 4.55 -6.97 -10.53
CA GLN A 469 5.48 -5.88 -10.80
C GLN A 469 6.19 -5.39 -9.54
N ASP A 470 7.37 -4.78 -9.69
CA ASP A 470 8.08 -4.18 -8.56
C ASP A 470 7.80 -2.68 -8.45
N ILE A 471 7.03 -2.31 -7.43
CA ILE A 471 6.64 -0.92 -7.16
C ILE A 471 7.65 -0.16 -6.28
N GLY A 472 8.84 -0.73 -6.08
CA GLY A 472 9.86 -0.26 -5.14
C GLY A 472 9.97 -1.13 -3.88
N THR A 473 9.08 -2.10 -3.68
CA THR A 473 9.07 -2.99 -2.51
C THR A 473 10.16 -4.06 -2.55
N GLY A 474 10.71 -4.39 -3.73
CA GLY A 474 11.74 -5.43 -3.87
C GLY A 474 11.19 -6.84 -4.05
N THR A 475 9.92 -6.95 -4.43
CA THR A 475 9.21 -8.23 -4.59
C THR A 475 9.93 -9.20 -5.52
N LEU A 476 10.50 -8.72 -6.63
CA LEU A 476 11.21 -9.59 -7.58
C LEU A 476 12.53 -10.11 -6.98
N THR A 477 13.19 -9.31 -6.13
CA THR A 477 14.36 -9.77 -5.36
C THR A 477 13.95 -10.81 -4.31
N SER A 478 12.84 -10.59 -3.59
CA SER A 478 12.32 -11.56 -2.62
C SER A 478 11.93 -12.89 -3.27
N ALA A 479 11.33 -12.86 -4.46
CA ALA A 479 11.02 -14.07 -5.23
C ALA A 479 12.30 -14.85 -5.61
N ALA A 480 13.37 -14.14 -5.99
CA ALA A 480 14.66 -14.76 -6.30
C ALA A 480 15.27 -15.43 -5.06
N ILE A 481 15.21 -14.75 -3.90
CA ILE A 481 15.70 -15.26 -2.62
C ILE A 481 14.97 -16.54 -2.22
N VAL A 482 13.63 -16.54 -2.28
CA VAL A 482 12.81 -17.71 -1.93
C VAL A 482 13.04 -18.88 -2.90
N ALA A 483 13.18 -18.61 -4.20
CA ALA A 483 13.50 -19.65 -5.16
C ALA A 483 14.93 -20.20 -4.97
N ALA A 484 15.92 -19.35 -4.71
CA ALA A 484 17.30 -19.77 -4.46
C ALA A 484 17.40 -20.66 -3.22
N GLU A 485 16.73 -20.27 -2.13
CA GLU A 485 16.63 -21.05 -0.90
C GLU A 485 16.07 -22.45 -1.16
N GLU A 486 14.88 -22.53 -1.76
CA GLU A 486 14.21 -23.80 -1.99
C GLU A 486 14.99 -24.70 -2.97
N LEU A 487 15.57 -24.13 -4.04
CA LEU A 487 16.38 -24.90 -4.98
C LEU A 487 17.76 -25.31 -4.42
N GLY A 488 18.18 -24.73 -3.30
CA GLY A 488 19.53 -24.88 -2.77
C GLY A 488 20.61 -24.26 -3.67
N LEU A 489 20.27 -23.22 -4.43
CA LEU A 489 21.17 -22.49 -5.33
C LEU A 489 21.63 -21.17 -4.71
N THR A 490 22.68 -20.57 -5.27
CA THR A 490 23.07 -19.20 -4.95
C THR A 490 22.23 -18.20 -5.75
N LEU A 491 22.08 -16.98 -5.22
CA LEU A 491 21.19 -15.97 -5.81
C LEU A 491 21.56 -15.55 -7.24
N ASP A 492 22.84 -15.62 -7.61
CA ASP A 492 23.35 -15.32 -8.96
C ASP A 492 22.97 -16.37 -10.01
N HIS A 493 22.53 -17.56 -9.59
CA HIS A 493 21.97 -18.60 -10.45
C HIS A 493 20.46 -18.45 -10.68
N VAL A 494 19.81 -17.42 -10.11
CA VAL A 494 18.36 -17.21 -10.21
C VAL A 494 18.05 -15.89 -10.92
N THR A 495 17.14 -15.93 -11.89
CA THR A 495 16.58 -14.73 -12.53
C THR A 495 15.07 -14.74 -12.42
N VAL A 496 14.49 -13.58 -12.13
CA VAL A 496 13.04 -13.43 -11.98
C VAL A 496 12.51 -12.49 -13.06
N VAL A 497 11.43 -12.91 -13.70
CA VAL A 497 10.69 -12.13 -14.68
C VAL A 497 9.30 -11.84 -14.13
N GLY A 498 8.94 -10.56 -14.10
CA GLY A 498 7.62 -10.07 -13.71
C GLY A 498 7.21 -8.86 -14.55
N GLY A 499 6.02 -8.31 -14.28
CA GLY A 499 5.56 -7.09 -14.93
C GLY A 499 5.13 -7.22 -16.41
N ASP A 500 4.77 -8.42 -16.85
CA ASP A 500 4.20 -8.66 -18.19
C ASP A 500 3.06 -9.68 -18.09
N THR A 501 1.89 -9.35 -18.65
CA THR A 501 0.75 -10.26 -18.64
C THR A 501 0.84 -11.37 -19.71
N LYS A 502 1.77 -11.27 -20.66
CA LYS A 502 1.90 -12.22 -21.79
C LYS A 502 2.14 -13.68 -21.38
N PRO A 503 2.97 -14.00 -20.36
CA PRO A 503 3.15 -15.38 -19.91
C PRO A 503 1.89 -16.01 -19.31
N ASN A 504 0.86 -15.19 -18.99
CA ASN A 504 -0.38 -15.61 -18.37
C ASN A 504 -0.20 -16.37 -17.04
N VAL A 505 0.83 -15.99 -16.28
CA VAL A 505 1.05 -16.42 -14.90
C VAL A 505 0.42 -15.34 -14.00
N TYR A 506 -0.77 -15.60 -13.46
CA TYR A 506 -1.52 -14.59 -12.70
C TYR A 506 -0.85 -14.24 -11.37
N GLY A 507 -0.91 -12.97 -10.99
CA GLY A 507 -0.52 -12.50 -9.66
C GLY A 507 -1.47 -11.40 -9.16
N PRO A 508 -1.49 -11.17 -7.83
CA PRO A 508 -2.44 -10.26 -7.20
C PRO A 508 -2.06 -8.79 -7.44
N VAL A 509 -2.97 -7.88 -7.07
CA VAL A 509 -2.61 -6.46 -6.92
C VAL A 509 -1.59 -6.28 -5.79
N ALA A 510 -0.60 -5.41 -6.02
CA ALA A 510 0.34 -4.98 -5.00
C ALA A 510 -0.31 -3.92 -4.08
N GLY A 511 -1.18 -4.35 -3.17
CA GLY A 511 -1.90 -3.54 -2.19
C GLY A 511 -2.36 -4.39 -1.01
N GLY A 512 -2.84 -3.77 0.08
CA GLY A 512 -3.25 -4.51 1.29
C GLY A 512 -2.11 -5.32 1.93
N SER A 513 -0.86 -5.04 1.56
CA SER A 513 0.34 -5.76 1.96
C SER A 513 0.33 -7.26 1.64
N GLN A 514 -0.53 -7.71 0.73
CA GLN A 514 -0.74 -9.14 0.45
C GLN A 514 0.33 -9.77 -0.46
N THR A 515 1.21 -8.97 -1.09
CA THR A 515 2.11 -9.46 -2.14
C THR A 515 3.08 -10.53 -1.66
N THR A 516 3.82 -10.30 -0.58
CA THR A 516 4.73 -11.31 -0.01
C THR A 516 4.00 -12.60 0.39
N PRO A 517 2.94 -12.55 1.21
CA PRO A 517 2.22 -13.77 1.61
C PRO A 517 1.43 -14.46 0.50
N SER A 518 1.23 -13.81 -0.66
CA SER A 518 0.63 -14.42 -1.87
C SER A 518 1.66 -14.97 -2.85
N VAL A 519 2.70 -14.20 -3.19
CA VAL A 519 3.63 -14.53 -4.28
C VAL A 519 4.71 -15.50 -3.82
N MET A 520 5.28 -15.28 -2.62
CA MET A 520 6.41 -16.11 -2.16
C MET A 520 6.02 -17.58 -2.01
N PRO A 521 4.84 -17.95 -1.48
CA PRO A 521 4.44 -19.35 -1.43
C PRO A 521 4.28 -20.01 -2.80
N ALA A 522 3.73 -19.30 -3.79
CA ALA A 522 3.59 -19.82 -5.14
C ALA A 522 4.97 -20.06 -5.78
N VAL A 523 5.92 -19.15 -5.56
CA VAL A 523 7.31 -19.30 -6.01
C VAL A 523 7.97 -20.51 -5.35
N ARG A 524 7.84 -20.64 -4.02
CA ARG A 524 8.40 -21.79 -3.27
C ARG A 524 7.83 -23.11 -3.76
N SER A 525 6.51 -23.20 -3.96
CA SER A 525 5.88 -24.41 -4.49
C SER A 525 6.38 -24.79 -5.88
N ALA A 526 6.57 -23.81 -6.78
CA ALA A 526 7.14 -24.05 -8.10
C ALA A 526 8.60 -24.53 -8.03
N ALA A 527 9.41 -23.91 -7.16
CA ALA A 527 10.81 -24.25 -6.93
C ALA A 527 10.97 -25.66 -6.32
N ALA A 528 10.12 -26.04 -5.37
CA ALA A 528 10.19 -27.36 -4.73
C ALA A 528 9.94 -28.51 -5.71
N LYS A 529 9.05 -28.32 -6.71
CA LYS A 529 8.85 -29.32 -7.78
C LYS A 529 10.12 -29.51 -8.61
N VAL A 530 10.78 -28.40 -8.97
CA VAL A 530 12.06 -28.44 -9.67
C VAL A 530 13.13 -29.12 -8.82
N ARG A 531 13.21 -28.79 -7.53
CA ARG A 531 14.13 -29.41 -6.56
C ARG A 531 13.93 -30.93 -6.47
N ARG A 532 12.68 -31.39 -6.37
CA ARG A 532 12.33 -32.81 -6.31
C ARG A 532 12.80 -33.55 -7.56
N THR A 533 12.53 -33.01 -8.75
CA THR A 533 12.99 -33.60 -10.01
C THR A 533 14.52 -33.57 -10.14
N LEU A 534 15.17 -32.50 -9.69
CA LEU A 534 16.64 -32.41 -9.65
C LEU A 534 17.26 -33.50 -8.77
N LEU A 535 16.72 -33.70 -7.56
CA LEU A 535 17.19 -34.75 -6.66
C LEU A 535 16.92 -36.15 -7.20
N GLN A 536 15.78 -36.37 -7.87
CA GLN A 536 15.52 -37.65 -8.55
C GLN A 536 16.53 -37.91 -9.67
N LEU A 537 16.85 -36.89 -10.48
CA LEU A 537 17.87 -37.02 -11.52
C LEU A 537 19.25 -37.30 -10.92
N ALA A 538 19.59 -36.64 -9.81
CA ALA A 538 20.84 -36.92 -9.09
C ALA A 538 20.87 -38.35 -8.53
N SER A 539 19.75 -38.83 -7.99
CA SER A 539 19.56 -40.21 -7.54
C SER A 539 19.85 -41.21 -8.66
N ASP A 540 19.27 -40.99 -9.84
CA ASP A 540 19.48 -41.85 -11.00
C ASP A 540 20.93 -41.80 -11.52
N VAL A 541 21.59 -40.64 -11.42
CA VAL A 541 22.97 -40.43 -11.87
C VAL A 541 24.00 -41.08 -10.95
N PHE A 542 23.78 -41.01 -9.64
CA PHE A 542 24.75 -41.46 -8.63
C PHE A 542 24.36 -42.79 -7.97
N GLU A 543 23.19 -43.34 -8.28
CA GLU A 543 22.63 -44.55 -7.68
C GLU A 543 22.50 -44.44 -6.13
N ILE A 544 22.16 -43.24 -5.64
CA ILE A 544 21.90 -42.92 -4.22
C ILE A 544 20.43 -42.55 -4.08
N ALA A 545 19.75 -43.01 -3.03
CA ALA A 545 18.34 -42.66 -2.81
C ALA A 545 18.16 -41.13 -2.72
N ALA A 546 17.12 -40.57 -3.35
CA ALA A 546 16.86 -39.12 -3.34
C ALA A 546 16.71 -38.55 -1.92
N ASP A 547 16.15 -39.32 -0.99
CA ASP A 547 16.00 -38.93 0.43
C ASP A 547 17.34 -38.86 1.19
N ASP A 548 18.40 -39.48 0.65
CA ASP A 548 19.76 -39.41 1.18
C ASP A 548 20.59 -38.28 0.54
N LEU A 549 19.97 -37.48 -0.34
CA LEU A 549 20.59 -36.37 -1.06
C LEU A 549 19.99 -35.02 -0.64
N SER A 550 20.84 -34.01 -0.59
CA SER A 550 20.46 -32.62 -0.34
C SER A 550 21.10 -31.70 -1.38
N VAL A 551 20.45 -30.58 -1.69
CA VAL A 551 21.03 -29.49 -2.49
C VAL A 551 21.16 -28.27 -1.61
N ARG A 552 22.38 -27.72 -1.50
CA ARG A 552 22.67 -26.51 -0.71
C ARG A 552 23.87 -25.77 -1.30
N GLY A 553 23.76 -24.45 -1.47
CA GLY A 553 24.83 -23.61 -2.01
C GLY A 553 25.32 -24.01 -3.41
N GLY A 554 24.42 -24.48 -4.28
CA GLY A 554 24.73 -24.94 -5.63
C GLY A 554 25.35 -26.34 -5.70
N ARG A 555 25.34 -27.09 -4.60
CA ARG A 555 26.01 -28.40 -4.51
C ARG A 555 25.06 -29.48 -4.04
N ILE A 556 25.19 -30.66 -4.63
CA ILE A 556 24.43 -31.86 -4.26
C ILE A 556 25.33 -32.72 -3.36
N ARG A 557 24.83 -33.05 -2.17
CA ARG A 557 25.56 -33.81 -1.15
C ARG A 557 24.77 -35.00 -0.65
N SER A 558 25.45 -36.12 -0.43
CA SER A 558 24.89 -37.24 0.31
C SER A 558 24.99 -37.03 1.83
N HIS A 559 24.03 -37.55 2.60
CA HIS A 559 24.02 -37.41 4.06
C HIS A 559 25.22 -38.07 4.76
N ASP A 560 25.81 -39.10 4.16
CA ASP A 560 27.02 -39.76 4.65
C ASP A 560 28.33 -39.01 4.27
N GLY A 561 28.23 -37.95 3.45
CA GLY A 561 29.35 -37.13 2.99
C GLY A 561 30.21 -37.78 1.89
N ALA A 562 29.81 -38.93 1.34
CA ALA A 562 30.55 -39.62 0.29
C ALA A 562 30.46 -38.92 -1.08
N LEU A 563 29.38 -38.19 -1.33
CA LEU A 563 29.15 -37.38 -2.53
C LEU A 563 29.10 -35.90 -2.16
N ASP A 564 29.87 -35.07 -2.88
CA ASP A 564 29.76 -33.62 -2.88
C ASP A 564 30.13 -33.09 -4.27
N VAL A 565 29.13 -32.79 -5.10
CA VAL A 565 29.29 -32.40 -6.50
C VAL A 565 28.59 -31.09 -6.79
N ASP A 566 29.04 -30.39 -7.83
CA ASP A 566 28.33 -29.20 -8.31
C ASP A 566 26.99 -29.61 -8.96
N VAL A 567 25.94 -28.80 -8.78
CA VAL A 567 24.63 -29.04 -9.39
C VAL A 567 24.73 -29.21 -10.92
N ILE A 568 25.72 -28.56 -11.56
CA ILE A 568 25.97 -28.65 -12.99
C ILE A 568 26.41 -30.05 -13.46
N GLU A 569 26.95 -30.88 -12.57
CA GLU A 569 27.30 -32.27 -12.90
C GLU A 569 26.05 -33.12 -13.16
N VAL A 570 24.92 -32.72 -12.60
CA VAL A 570 23.61 -33.34 -12.81
C VAL A 570 22.85 -32.62 -13.91
N THR A 571 22.69 -31.29 -13.84
CA THR A 571 21.93 -30.54 -14.85
C THR A 571 22.59 -30.57 -16.22
N GLY A 572 23.92 -30.64 -16.29
CA GLY A 572 24.66 -30.73 -17.56
C GLY A 572 24.30 -31.98 -18.39
N LYS A 573 23.68 -32.99 -17.78
CA LYS A 573 23.19 -34.19 -18.47
C LYS A 573 21.84 -33.99 -19.17
N LEU A 574 21.17 -32.85 -18.95
CA LEU A 574 19.89 -32.51 -19.58
C LEU A 574 20.02 -32.17 -21.08
N GLY A 575 21.20 -31.76 -21.55
CA GLY A 575 21.37 -31.27 -22.91
C GLY A 575 20.51 -30.03 -23.17
N ASP A 576 19.58 -30.11 -24.12
CA ASP A 576 18.63 -29.02 -24.43
C ASP A 576 17.32 -29.09 -23.60
N ALA A 577 17.18 -30.08 -22.72
CA ALA A 577 16.01 -30.22 -21.86
C ALA A 577 16.07 -29.28 -20.65
N THR A 578 14.91 -29.01 -20.05
CA THR A 578 14.78 -28.23 -18.81
C THR A 578 13.94 -28.99 -17.78
N ILE A 579 14.12 -28.64 -16.51
CA ILE A 579 13.25 -29.07 -15.43
C ILE A 579 12.27 -27.93 -15.15
N ASP A 580 10.99 -28.18 -15.38
CA ASP A 580 9.93 -27.19 -15.24
C ASP A 580 9.06 -27.50 -14.00
N GLY A 581 8.78 -26.49 -13.19
CA GLY A 581 7.86 -26.55 -12.05
C GLY A 581 6.86 -25.42 -12.08
N SER A 582 5.63 -25.69 -11.63
CA SER A 582 4.57 -24.70 -11.48
C SER A 582 4.02 -24.72 -10.07
N GLY A 583 3.70 -23.54 -9.55
CA GLY A 583 3.22 -23.35 -8.19
C GLY A 583 2.06 -22.38 -8.16
N SER A 584 1.19 -22.59 -7.18
CA SER A 584 0.07 -21.73 -6.87
C SER A 584 0.01 -21.49 -5.37
N ARG A 585 -0.65 -20.41 -4.98
CA ARG A 585 -1.03 -20.14 -3.60
C ARG A 585 -2.49 -20.51 -3.40
N GLY A 586 -2.78 -21.44 -2.48
CA GLY A 586 -4.13 -21.73 -1.99
C GLY A 586 -4.70 -20.64 -1.08
N PRO A 587 -5.92 -20.78 -0.53
CA PRO A 587 -6.47 -19.87 0.50
C PRO A 587 -5.66 -19.90 1.80
N ASN A 588 -5.87 -18.91 2.69
CA ASN A 588 -5.41 -19.05 4.08
C ASN A 588 -6.23 -20.16 4.77
N PRO A 589 -5.66 -20.91 5.73
CA PRO A 589 -6.42 -21.88 6.49
C PRO A 589 -7.61 -21.24 7.22
N ASP A 590 -8.73 -21.96 7.26
CA ASP A 590 -9.92 -21.54 7.98
C ASP A 590 -9.67 -21.46 9.49
N GLY A 591 -10.52 -20.71 10.20
CA GLY A 591 -10.51 -20.67 11.67
C GLY A 591 -9.60 -19.62 12.30
N PHE A 592 -8.93 -18.78 11.51
CA PHE A 592 -8.05 -17.71 12.01
C PHE A 592 -8.28 -16.38 11.30
N ARG A 593 -7.91 -15.28 11.97
CA ARG A 593 -7.73 -13.96 11.36
C ARG A 593 -6.24 -13.67 11.18
N VAL A 594 -5.84 -13.35 9.95
CA VAL A 594 -4.42 -13.14 9.61
C VAL A 594 -4.08 -11.65 9.63
N HIS A 595 -3.65 -11.17 10.78
CA HIS A 595 -3.22 -9.79 10.97
C HIS A 595 -1.73 -9.70 11.33
N THR A 596 -1.17 -8.52 11.08
CA THR A 596 0.16 -8.10 11.51
C THR A 596 0.02 -7.15 12.69
N PHE A 597 1.06 -7.09 13.51
CA PHE A 597 1.07 -6.29 14.73
C PHE A 597 2.40 -5.58 14.89
N GLY A 598 2.43 -4.57 15.75
CA GLY A 598 3.67 -3.87 16.03
C GLY A 598 3.50 -2.75 17.04
N CYS A 599 4.63 -2.18 17.42
CA CYS A 599 4.71 -1.02 18.30
C CYS A 599 5.72 -0.03 17.73
N GLN A 600 5.37 1.25 17.76
CA GLN A 600 6.33 2.33 17.55
C GLN A 600 6.44 3.21 18.79
N ILE A 601 7.65 3.65 19.08
CA ILE A 601 7.96 4.61 20.12
C ILE A 601 8.69 5.80 19.49
N ALA A 602 8.10 6.99 19.59
CA ALA A 602 8.68 8.23 19.09
C ALA A 602 9.28 9.03 20.25
N GLN A 603 10.43 9.66 19.99
CA GLN A 603 11.03 10.69 20.83
C GLN A 603 11.03 12.01 20.07
N VAL A 604 10.54 13.07 20.72
CA VAL A 604 10.42 14.40 20.12
C VAL A 604 11.04 15.46 21.01
N ALA A 605 11.50 16.54 20.38
CA ALA A 605 11.84 17.81 21.02
C ALA A 605 10.92 18.91 20.49
N VAL A 606 10.36 19.70 21.39
CA VAL A 606 9.39 20.76 21.08
C VAL A 606 9.97 22.11 21.48
N ASP A 607 10.03 23.03 20.53
CA ASP A 607 10.30 24.44 20.80
C ASP A 607 8.98 25.17 21.05
N ALA A 608 8.69 25.46 22.32
CA ALA A 608 7.46 26.13 22.73
C ALA A 608 7.36 27.59 22.24
N GLY A 609 8.48 28.21 21.84
CA GLY A 609 8.50 29.58 21.31
C GLY A 609 8.15 29.66 19.82
N THR A 610 8.41 28.60 19.06
CA THR A 610 8.16 28.56 17.60
C THR A 610 7.08 27.56 17.19
N GLY A 611 6.68 26.66 18.08
CA GLY A 611 5.79 25.55 17.79
C GLY A 611 6.42 24.45 16.93
N GLU A 612 7.74 24.47 16.75
CA GLU A 612 8.45 23.43 16.01
C GLU A 612 8.50 22.13 16.82
N ILE A 613 8.07 21.03 16.20
CA ILE A 613 8.27 19.67 16.71
C ILE A 613 9.37 19.04 15.86
N ARG A 614 10.48 18.66 16.49
CA ARG A 614 11.52 17.84 15.88
C ARG A 614 11.36 16.40 16.36
N VAL A 615 11.15 15.47 15.44
CA VAL A 615 11.27 14.04 15.74
C VAL A 615 12.76 13.74 15.82
N GLU A 616 13.24 13.33 16.99
CA GLU A 616 14.65 12.98 17.17
C GLU A 616 14.88 11.51 16.81
N ARG A 617 13.95 10.64 17.21
CA ARG A 617 14.10 9.19 17.04
C ARG A 617 12.75 8.48 16.97
N ILE A 618 12.65 7.44 16.15
CA ILE A 618 11.52 6.50 16.13
C ILE A 618 12.06 5.08 16.19
N VAL A 619 11.64 4.33 17.20
CA VAL A 619 11.85 2.87 17.28
C VAL A 619 10.61 2.19 16.72
N ALA A 620 10.78 1.30 15.74
CA ALA A 620 9.69 0.59 15.08
C ALA A 620 9.93 -0.92 15.11
N VAL A 621 9.06 -1.64 15.82
CA VAL A 621 9.14 -3.10 15.97
C VAL A 621 7.86 -3.75 15.44
N HIS A 622 8.00 -4.65 14.48
CA HIS A 622 6.87 -5.28 13.80
C HIS A 622 6.88 -6.82 13.90
N ASP A 623 5.70 -7.40 14.09
CA ASP A 623 5.37 -8.80 13.89
C ASP A 623 4.69 -8.97 12.53
N VAL A 624 5.48 -9.48 11.57
CA VAL A 624 5.06 -9.71 10.18
C VAL A 624 5.36 -11.15 9.74
N GLY A 625 5.36 -12.09 10.67
CA GLY A 625 5.77 -13.46 10.37
C GLY A 625 7.26 -13.54 10.05
N ARG A 626 7.62 -14.48 9.16
CA ARG A 626 8.96 -14.64 8.60
C ARG A 626 9.40 -13.41 7.82
N VAL A 627 10.55 -12.84 8.17
CA VAL A 627 11.19 -11.80 7.37
C VAL A 627 12.01 -12.44 6.24
N VAL A 628 11.55 -12.28 4.99
CA VAL A 628 12.22 -12.86 3.81
C VAL A 628 13.60 -12.22 3.56
N ASN A 629 13.68 -10.89 3.65
CA ASN A 629 14.91 -10.14 3.47
C ASN A 629 14.90 -8.94 4.43
N PRO A 630 15.69 -8.96 5.52
CA PRO A 630 15.68 -7.90 6.52
C PRO A 630 16.11 -6.54 5.98
N LEU A 631 16.99 -6.47 4.98
CA LEU A 631 17.41 -5.19 4.39
C LEU A 631 16.25 -4.49 3.68
N LEU A 632 15.49 -5.24 2.85
CA LEU A 632 14.34 -4.69 2.14
C LEU A 632 13.17 -4.39 3.08
N ALA A 633 12.98 -5.26 4.08
CA ALA A 633 12.00 -5.07 5.13
C ALA A 633 12.25 -3.78 5.91
N SER A 634 13.49 -3.52 6.33
CA SER A 634 13.86 -2.28 7.03
C SER A 634 13.58 -1.03 6.19
N SER A 635 13.91 -1.04 4.89
CA SER A 635 13.57 0.08 4.01
C SER A 635 12.06 0.33 3.88
N GLN A 636 11.22 -0.73 3.95
CA GLN A 636 9.76 -0.55 3.99
C GLN A 636 9.30 0.12 5.28
N VAL A 637 9.91 -0.27 6.42
CA VAL A 637 9.62 0.34 7.72
C VAL A 637 10.01 1.81 7.72
N GLU A 638 11.24 2.15 7.31
CA GLU A 638 11.73 3.52 7.19
C GLU A 638 10.80 4.39 6.33
N GLY A 639 10.42 3.91 5.15
CA GLY A 639 9.52 4.64 4.27
C GLY A 639 8.12 4.85 4.87
N GLY A 640 7.61 3.90 5.66
CA GLY A 640 6.31 4.03 6.31
C GLY A 640 6.35 5.01 7.48
N VAL A 641 7.42 4.97 8.28
CA VAL A 641 7.68 5.93 9.34
C VAL A 641 7.78 7.35 8.78
N LEU A 642 8.50 7.55 7.67
CA LEU A 642 8.61 8.88 7.04
C LEU A 642 7.26 9.42 6.55
N GLN A 643 6.43 8.57 5.93
CA GLN A 643 5.07 8.96 5.52
C GLN A 643 4.17 9.25 6.72
N GLY A 644 4.27 8.47 7.80
CA GLY A 644 3.50 8.66 9.02
C GLY A 644 3.90 9.93 9.77
N MET A 645 5.19 10.27 9.75
CA MET A 645 5.70 11.55 10.25
C MET A 645 5.18 12.73 9.42
N ALA A 646 5.12 12.60 8.10
CA ALA A 646 4.54 13.62 7.23
C ALA A 646 3.07 13.89 7.57
N PHE A 647 2.30 12.82 7.81
CA PHE A 647 0.91 12.93 8.28
C PHE A 647 0.78 13.59 9.64
N ALA A 648 1.74 13.32 10.52
CA ALA A 648 1.76 13.92 11.84
C ALA A 648 2.06 15.43 11.81
N LEU A 649 2.92 15.91 10.91
CA LEU A 649 3.57 17.21 11.06
C LEU A 649 3.40 18.18 9.88
N THR A 650 3.25 17.72 8.63
CA THR A 650 3.44 18.61 7.47
C THR A 650 2.41 18.46 6.34
N GLU A 651 2.05 17.25 5.95
CA GLU A 651 1.22 17.02 4.77
C GLU A 651 -0.26 17.27 5.07
N GLU A 652 -0.90 18.13 4.27
CA GLU A 652 -2.35 18.27 4.19
C GLU A 652 -2.76 18.78 2.80
N LEU A 653 -3.89 18.32 2.27
CA LEU A 653 -4.53 18.91 1.11
C LEU A 653 -5.36 20.11 1.54
N VAL A 654 -4.94 21.32 1.15
CA VAL A 654 -5.65 22.56 1.49
C VAL A 654 -6.63 22.89 0.37
N VAL A 655 -7.91 23.01 0.71
CA VAL A 655 -8.98 23.37 -0.21
C VAL A 655 -9.54 24.73 0.19
N ASP A 656 -9.67 25.65 -0.77
CA ASP A 656 -10.39 26.90 -0.53
C ASP A 656 -11.89 26.61 -0.42
N PRO A 657 -12.55 26.90 0.72
CA PRO A 657 -13.96 26.60 0.92
C PRO A 657 -14.89 27.43 0.01
N THR A 658 -14.41 28.55 -0.55
CA THR A 658 -15.22 29.42 -1.41
C THR A 658 -15.28 28.91 -2.84
N THR A 659 -14.14 28.45 -3.37
CA THR A 659 -14.01 27.99 -4.76
C THR A 659 -14.09 26.46 -4.89
N GLY A 660 -13.83 25.75 -3.80
CA GLY A 660 -13.73 24.29 -3.74
C GLY A 660 -12.48 23.74 -4.42
N VAL A 661 -11.49 24.59 -4.72
CA VAL A 661 -10.27 24.21 -5.45
C VAL A 661 -9.13 23.95 -4.47
N PRO A 662 -8.35 22.86 -4.64
CA PRO A 662 -7.09 22.68 -3.93
C PRO A 662 -6.08 23.79 -4.23
N VAL A 663 -5.58 24.47 -3.21
CA VAL A 663 -4.70 25.64 -3.37
C VAL A 663 -3.21 25.33 -3.25
N ASN A 664 -2.85 24.13 -2.76
CA ASN A 664 -1.47 23.70 -2.57
C ASN A 664 -1.07 22.50 -3.46
N ALA A 665 -1.67 22.38 -4.66
CA ALA A 665 -1.37 21.32 -5.62
C ALA A 665 -0.04 21.56 -6.37
N THR A 666 1.04 21.71 -5.61
CA THR A 666 2.45 21.76 -6.05
C THR A 666 3.31 20.99 -5.04
N LEU A 667 4.53 20.58 -5.41
CA LEU A 667 5.49 20.00 -4.44
C LEU A 667 6.12 21.06 -3.53
N ASP A 668 6.01 22.34 -3.90
CA ASP A 668 6.49 23.43 -3.07
C ASP A 668 5.55 23.65 -1.89
N ASP A 669 4.23 23.58 -2.08
CA ASP A 669 3.23 23.89 -1.04
C ASP A 669 2.61 22.66 -0.37
N TYR A 670 2.57 21.50 -1.05
CA TYR A 670 2.27 20.22 -0.42
C TYR A 670 3.57 19.63 0.16
N LYS A 671 3.76 19.79 1.46
CA LYS A 671 5.06 19.63 2.15
C LYS A 671 5.43 18.17 2.43
N VAL A 672 5.88 17.46 1.40
CA VAL A 672 6.52 16.14 1.55
C VAL A 672 7.86 16.30 2.29
N PRO A 673 8.20 15.44 3.28
CA PRO A 673 9.46 15.52 4.00
C PRO A 673 10.69 15.43 3.10
N THR A 674 11.72 16.19 3.46
CA THR A 674 13.04 16.14 2.84
C THR A 674 14.00 15.31 3.70
N ILE A 675 15.22 15.05 3.19
CA ILE A 675 16.26 14.38 3.97
C ILE A 675 16.64 15.14 5.25
N ALA A 676 16.41 16.46 5.31
CA ALA A 676 16.69 17.27 6.49
C ALA A 676 15.67 17.05 7.63
N ASP A 677 14.51 16.48 7.30
CA ASP A 677 13.43 16.19 8.25
C ASP A 677 13.52 14.76 8.81
N THR A 678 14.37 13.91 8.24
CA THR A 678 14.48 12.49 8.60
C THR A 678 15.08 12.29 10.00
N PRO A 679 14.36 11.61 10.93
CA PRO A 679 14.87 11.28 12.26
C PRO A 679 15.80 10.06 12.23
N GLU A 680 16.39 9.71 13.38
CA GLU A 680 16.92 8.36 13.56
C GLU A 680 15.76 7.36 13.55
N ILE A 681 15.79 6.37 12.67
CA ILE A 681 14.79 5.29 12.62
C ILE A 681 15.47 3.98 12.98
N VAL A 682 15.04 3.37 14.09
CA VAL A 682 15.55 2.08 14.57
C VAL A 682 14.52 1.02 14.27
N VAL A 683 14.87 0.08 13.38
CA VAL A 683 13.96 -0.99 12.94
C VAL A 683 14.36 -2.30 13.60
N ASP A 684 13.36 -3.02 14.13
CA ASP A 684 13.50 -4.41 14.59
C ASP A 684 12.24 -5.21 14.22
N PHE A 685 12.34 -6.54 14.24
CA PHE A 685 11.23 -7.43 13.93
C PHE A 685 11.10 -8.50 15.00
N ALA A 686 9.87 -8.90 15.34
CA ALA A 686 9.67 -10.10 16.15
C ALA A 686 10.29 -11.33 15.46
N ASP A 687 10.17 -11.39 14.13
CA ASP A 687 10.70 -12.43 13.22
C ASP A 687 10.37 -13.86 13.70
N VAL A 688 9.08 -14.08 13.97
CA VAL A 688 8.53 -15.40 14.30
C VAL A 688 7.64 -15.82 13.13
N PRO A 689 7.94 -16.92 12.40
CA PRO A 689 7.12 -17.42 11.32
C PRO A 689 5.73 -17.78 11.83
N ASP A 690 4.71 -17.42 11.06
CA ASP A 690 3.36 -17.86 11.35
C ASP A 690 3.14 -19.26 10.78
N LEU A 691 3.21 -20.26 11.66
CA LEU A 691 3.05 -21.68 11.30
C LEU A 691 1.62 -22.03 10.84
N ASN A 692 0.65 -21.14 11.06
CA ASN A 692 -0.71 -21.29 10.54
C ASN A 692 -0.86 -20.73 9.13
N LEU A 693 0.19 -20.14 8.54
CA LEU A 693 0.19 -19.68 7.16
C LEU A 693 0.91 -20.67 6.23
N PRO A 694 0.65 -20.61 4.91
CA PRO A 694 1.32 -21.46 3.94
C PRO A 694 2.83 -21.31 3.95
N ASN A 695 3.48 -22.24 3.25
CA ASN A 695 4.88 -22.66 3.29
C ASN A 695 6.00 -21.63 3.59
N VAL A 696 5.80 -20.31 3.46
CA VAL A 696 6.80 -19.30 3.85
C VAL A 696 6.62 -18.78 5.29
N GLY A 697 5.40 -18.80 5.84
CA GLY A 697 5.12 -18.26 7.18
C GLY A 697 5.26 -16.74 7.31
N ALA A 698 5.30 -16.02 6.19
CA ALA A 698 5.40 -14.56 6.13
C ALA A 698 4.01 -13.90 6.09
N LYS A 699 3.92 -12.68 6.63
CA LYS A 699 2.78 -11.77 6.52
C LYS A 699 3.17 -10.50 5.75
N GLY A 700 2.20 -9.62 5.54
CA GLY A 700 2.41 -8.33 4.89
C GLY A 700 3.19 -7.31 5.74
N LEU A 701 4.07 -6.52 5.10
CA LEU A 701 4.85 -5.44 5.75
C LEU A 701 4.74 -4.09 5.03
N GLY A 702 4.22 -4.07 3.80
CA GLY A 702 4.19 -2.86 2.97
C GLY A 702 3.46 -1.69 3.61
N GLU A 703 2.43 -1.89 4.41
CA GLU A 703 1.60 -0.85 5.02
C GLU A 703 1.69 -0.72 6.55
N PRO A 704 1.85 -1.79 7.34
CA PRO A 704 1.94 -1.72 8.80
C PRO A 704 2.78 -0.56 9.38
N PRO A 705 3.96 -0.21 8.82
CA PRO A 705 4.83 0.79 9.45
C PRO A 705 4.32 2.23 9.47
N ILE A 706 3.32 2.61 8.65
CA ILE A 706 2.77 3.98 8.70
C ILE A 706 1.77 4.16 9.86
N ILE A 707 1.14 3.07 10.29
CA ILE A 707 -0.09 3.07 11.10
C ILE A 707 0.10 3.73 12.48
N PRO A 708 1.09 3.35 13.29
CA PRO A 708 1.22 3.88 14.65
C PRO A 708 2.00 5.19 14.71
N THR A 709 2.69 5.60 13.63
CA THR A 709 3.69 6.67 13.67
C THR A 709 3.12 8.00 14.16
N ALA A 710 1.99 8.43 13.60
CA ALA A 710 1.41 9.72 13.94
C ALA A 710 0.89 9.78 15.38
N ALA A 711 0.24 8.71 15.86
CA ALA A 711 -0.14 8.59 17.27
C ALA A 711 1.08 8.60 18.20
N ALA A 712 2.16 7.88 17.88
CA ALA A 712 3.36 7.85 18.71
C ALA A 712 3.99 9.25 18.84
N ILE A 713 4.08 10.01 17.73
CA ILE A 713 4.56 11.40 17.72
C ILE A 713 3.63 12.32 18.54
N ALA A 714 2.32 12.21 18.35
CA ALA A 714 1.34 13.03 19.08
C ALA A 714 1.34 12.74 20.59
N ASN A 715 1.47 11.47 20.99
CA ASN A 715 1.62 11.06 22.38
C ASN A 715 2.95 11.55 22.97
N ALA A 716 4.04 11.56 22.18
CA ALA A 716 5.32 12.11 22.61
C ALA A 716 5.25 13.63 22.84
N PHE A 717 4.53 14.35 21.97
CA PHE A 717 4.23 15.77 22.14
C PHE A 717 3.40 16.03 23.41
N ALA A 718 2.36 15.22 23.65
CA ALA A 718 1.54 15.33 24.86
C ALA A 718 2.34 15.08 26.13
N HIS A 719 3.24 14.08 26.11
CA HIS A 719 4.17 13.84 27.21
C HIS A 719 5.14 15.01 27.46
N ALA A 720 5.69 15.59 26.40
CA ALA A 720 6.64 16.70 26.49
C ALA A 720 6.00 17.98 27.06
N THR A 721 4.76 18.26 26.66
CA THR A 721 4.12 19.57 26.87
C THR A 721 2.99 19.56 27.89
N GLY A 722 2.42 18.39 28.19
CA GLY A 722 1.18 18.25 28.95
C GLY A 722 -0.07 18.72 28.20
N ARG A 723 0.02 18.93 26.88
CA ARG A 723 -1.07 19.42 26.02
C ARG A 723 -1.28 18.49 24.82
N ARG A 724 -2.51 18.36 24.33
CA ARG A 724 -2.82 17.57 23.14
C ARG A 724 -3.27 18.46 21.99
N CYS A 725 -2.61 18.33 20.84
CA CYS A 725 -3.03 19.01 19.62
C CYS A 725 -4.26 18.29 19.05
N ARG A 726 -5.37 19.02 18.86
CA ARG A 726 -6.64 18.40 18.48
C ARG A 726 -6.88 18.20 16.97
N ALA A 727 -5.91 18.59 16.16
CA ALA A 727 -5.96 18.43 14.71
C ALA A 727 -4.57 18.13 14.16
N LEU A 728 -4.53 17.24 13.17
CA LEU A 728 -3.33 16.93 12.40
C LEU A 728 -3.42 17.58 11.00
N PRO A 729 -2.28 17.88 10.36
CA PRO A 729 -0.92 17.85 10.91
C PRO A 729 -0.73 18.85 12.06
N MET A 730 0.14 18.55 13.01
CA MET A 730 0.58 19.43 14.10
C MET A 730 1.53 20.50 13.57
N THR A 731 1.00 21.38 12.70
CA THR A 731 1.75 22.51 12.15
C THR A 731 2.17 23.47 13.26
N ARG A 732 3.21 24.27 13.01
CA ARG A 732 3.69 25.28 13.98
C ARG A 732 2.55 26.18 14.49
N ALA A 733 1.63 26.58 13.62
CA ALA A 733 0.48 27.40 13.99
C ALA A 733 -0.45 26.66 14.97
N ARG A 734 -0.85 25.43 14.66
CA ARG A 734 -1.71 24.61 15.54
C ARG A 734 -1.03 24.26 16.86
N VAL A 735 0.28 24.04 16.84
CA VAL A 735 1.08 23.80 18.06
C VAL A 735 1.11 25.05 18.94
N LEU A 736 1.38 26.23 18.38
CA LEU A 736 1.37 27.48 19.14
C LEU A 736 0.00 27.78 19.75
N GLU A 737 -1.09 27.56 19.00
CA GLU A 737 -2.46 27.66 19.54
C GLU A 737 -2.71 26.68 20.67
N THR A 738 -2.18 25.45 20.58
CA THR A 738 -2.31 24.42 21.61
C THR A 738 -1.54 24.75 22.89
N LEU A 739 -0.41 25.44 22.77
CA LEU A 739 0.46 25.80 23.90
C LEU A 739 0.06 27.09 24.61
N ALA A 740 -0.62 28.00 23.91
CA ALA A 740 -1.20 29.23 24.46
C ALA A 740 -2.19 28.94 25.61
#